data_AF-N2A6R2-F1
#
_entry.id   AF-N2A6R2-F1
#
_cell.length_a   1.000
_cell.length_b   1.000
_cell.length_c   1.000
_cell.angle_alpha   90.00
_cell.angle_beta   90.00
_cell.angle_gamma   90.00
#
_symmetry.space_group_name_H-M   'P 1'
#
loop_
_entity.id
_entity.type
_entity.pdbx_description
1 polymer ?
#
loop_
_entity_poly.entity_id
_entity_poly.type
_entity_poly.pdbx_seq_one_letter_code
_entity_poly.pdbx_strand_id
1 'polypeptide(L)'
;MSEMIREMRPDEFEQVFSIMERSFPLEEYRTYEEQKQLLRDPRYHIYTVHAAVDQKTENDKDKNPDTHKAVQAFLAVWQLETFTFVEHFASDPALRGRGIGKVVLQEAARLFSGRICLEVELPERNLAKRRIAFYERNGFYLNSYPYVQPPLRKGKKELPLMLMTYGSGVSKEKFETIRDTLYRDVYGQDEVYLTVHRAKDAAVRSFLTDILRQDETLYARFQLFDGHDRGILDMERYRRRVDAIIQKYAGPKQFISYQEVFSFLQEMDEILEQDVRMMLENGHFTEAFLLTCHLFVSVSAVEMDDSDGTRGMLAEQCVRIWHELERNADSQLQQQMYTWFTGQLECAESGDLEEYVEQMFWEAFLGEDFLQRKLAFTKRKAQEQKADSDSWSARYYAQKWIMYYIGLLEESGCAFAEIASYCKENWEYAEVRKYYAEQCILQKDYDTAEKVLAESLKMETGMSGLVRWFGTRLKEVYRMSGRQEAYKQQLLTMLTKESPGNPDDFRELKSLYSAQEWPQVREEIFRSLPKQARVERLYYEEKLYDRLLTFVLAQKGLFSLVQYEHVLKEEYPQQLLSKYTQELTDMAKHAADRRHYQEWAMHLKRMTQIAGGQQEVQKIVADWRVRYKNRPAMMEELKQF
;
A
#
# COMPACT_ATOMS: atom_id res chain seq x y z
N MET A 1 15.41 -42.97 -34.71
CA MET A 1 14.04 -42.41 -34.62
C MET A 1 13.55 -42.20 -36.04
N SER A 2 12.30 -42.55 -36.34
CA SER A 2 11.65 -42.12 -37.60
C SER A 2 11.83 -40.61 -37.75
N GLU A 3 12.24 -40.10 -38.91
CA GLU A 3 12.39 -38.65 -39.17
C GLU A 3 11.07 -37.85 -39.01
N MET A 4 9.97 -38.52 -38.69
CA MET A 4 8.61 -37.97 -38.67
C MET A 4 8.19 -37.36 -37.33
N ILE A 5 8.69 -37.84 -36.18
CA ILE A 5 8.37 -37.28 -34.85
C ILE A 5 9.66 -36.99 -34.06
N ARG A 6 9.73 -35.80 -33.46
CA ARG A 6 10.85 -35.39 -32.62
C ARG A 6 10.40 -34.44 -31.53
N GLU A 7 11.25 -34.21 -30.54
CA GLU A 7 11.00 -33.18 -29.54
C GLU A 7 10.92 -31.79 -30.20
N MET A 8 9.99 -30.99 -29.69
CA MET A 8 9.69 -29.64 -30.16
C MET A 8 10.90 -28.74 -29.97
N ARG A 9 11.26 -27.95 -30.98
CA ARG A 9 12.26 -26.90 -30.79
C ARG A 9 11.59 -25.64 -30.19
N PRO A 10 12.31 -24.83 -29.39
CA PRO A 10 11.71 -23.66 -28.74
C PRO A 10 11.00 -22.67 -29.68
N ASP A 11 11.51 -22.50 -30.91
CA ASP A 11 10.94 -21.67 -31.97
C ASP A 11 9.61 -22.20 -32.55
N GLU A 12 9.26 -23.45 -32.27
CA GLU A 12 8.04 -24.10 -32.79
C GLU A 12 6.85 -23.97 -31.85
N PHE A 13 7.06 -23.46 -30.64
CA PHE A 13 6.02 -23.36 -29.62
C PHE A 13 4.81 -22.54 -30.09
N GLU A 14 5.03 -21.43 -30.80
CA GLU A 14 3.95 -20.61 -31.36
C GLU A 14 3.03 -21.39 -32.30
N GLN A 15 3.61 -22.23 -33.16
CA GLN A 15 2.84 -23.06 -34.08
C GLN A 15 2.07 -24.15 -33.33
N VAL A 16 2.70 -24.77 -32.33
CA VAL A 16 2.05 -25.77 -31.47
C VAL A 16 0.88 -25.15 -30.72
N PHE A 17 1.08 -24.00 -30.08
CA PHE A 17 0.03 -23.31 -29.34
C PHE A 17 -1.13 -22.90 -30.25
N SER A 18 -0.84 -22.40 -31.46
CA SER A 18 -1.87 -22.10 -32.45
C SER A 18 -2.66 -23.35 -32.90
N ILE A 19 -2.04 -24.53 -33.00
CA ILE A 19 -2.76 -25.78 -33.27
C ILE A 19 -3.64 -26.17 -32.07
N MET A 20 -3.14 -25.98 -30.85
CA MET A 20 -3.86 -26.25 -29.60
C MET A 20 -5.13 -25.38 -29.50
N GLU A 21 -5.03 -24.07 -29.69
CA GLU A 21 -6.17 -23.12 -29.66
C GLU A 21 -7.26 -23.47 -30.68
N ARG A 22 -6.86 -23.93 -31.87
CA ARG A 22 -7.80 -24.32 -32.93
C ARG A 22 -8.38 -25.73 -32.73
N SER A 23 -7.84 -26.52 -31.80
CA SER A 23 -8.19 -27.93 -31.62
C SER A 23 -8.97 -28.21 -30.35
N PHE A 24 -8.82 -27.39 -29.31
CA PHE A 24 -9.44 -27.60 -28.00
C PHE A 24 -10.26 -26.37 -27.58
N PRO A 25 -11.41 -26.58 -26.89
CA PRO A 25 -12.11 -25.50 -26.19
C PRO A 25 -11.20 -24.76 -25.20
N LEU A 26 -11.56 -23.52 -24.86
CA LEU A 26 -10.76 -22.64 -23.99
C LEU A 26 -10.49 -23.26 -22.60
N GLU A 27 -11.40 -24.09 -22.12
CA GLU A 27 -11.32 -24.78 -20.83
C GLU A 27 -10.32 -25.95 -20.81
N GLU A 28 -9.94 -26.48 -21.97
CA GLU A 28 -9.16 -27.73 -22.10
C GLU A 28 -7.65 -27.48 -22.31
N TYR A 29 -7.17 -26.25 -22.23
CA TYR A 29 -5.74 -25.93 -22.25
C TYR A 29 -5.40 -24.73 -21.37
N ARG A 30 -4.15 -24.65 -20.87
CA ARG A 30 -3.66 -23.55 -20.03
C ARG A 30 -3.57 -22.23 -20.81
N THR A 31 -3.39 -21.11 -20.11
CA THR A 31 -3.05 -19.85 -20.81
C THR A 31 -1.69 -19.97 -21.51
N TYR A 32 -1.42 -19.09 -22.48
CA TYR A 32 -0.14 -19.08 -23.21
C TYR A 32 1.06 -19.05 -22.25
N GLU A 33 1.03 -18.17 -21.24
CA GLU A 33 2.12 -18.02 -20.28
C GLU A 33 2.29 -19.25 -19.39
N GLU A 34 1.21 -19.82 -18.88
CA GLU A 34 1.24 -21.05 -18.07
C GLU A 34 1.75 -22.24 -18.89
N GLN A 35 1.30 -22.37 -20.14
CA GLN A 35 1.72 -23.45 -21.04
C GLN A 35 3.19 -23.33 -21.42
N LYS A 36 3.69 -22.10 -21.59
CA LYS A 36 5.11 -21.82 -21.87
C LYS A 36 5.99 -22.04 -20.65
N GLN A 37 5.51 -21.66 -19.46
CA GLN A 37 6.20 -21.93 -18.19
C GLN A 37 6.34 -23.43 -17.95
N LEU A 38 5.33 -24.22 -18.33
CA LEU A 38 5.32 -25.67 -18.17
C LEU A 38 6.46 -26.36 -18.94
N LEU A 39 6.97 -25.78 -20.03
CA LEU A 39 8.15 -26.30 -20.76
C LEU A 39 9.43 -26.34 -19.91
N ARG A 40 9.44 -25.71 -18.73
CA ARG A 40 10.56 -25.76 -17.78
C ARG A 40 10.50 -26.99 -16.88
N ASP A 41 9.37 -27.70 -16.79
CA ASP A 41 9.28 -28.94 -16.02
C ASP A 41 9.96 -30.07 -16.80
N PRO A 42 11.01 -30.70 -16.26
CA PRO A 42 11.76 -31.74 -16.96
C PRO A 42 10.95 -33.02 -17.23
N ARG A 43 9.73 -33.14 -16.67
CA ARG A 43 8.81 -34.25 -16.93
C ARG A 43 7.86 -33.93 -18.08
N TYR A 44 7.75 -32.68 -18.51
CA TYR A 44 6.83 -32.26 -19.55
C TYR A 44 7.53 -32.07 -20.90
N HIS A 45 7.04 -32.77 -21.92
CA HIS A 45 7.63 -32.74 -23.25
C HIS A 45 6.57 -32.56 -24.32
N ILE A 46 6.91 -31.80 -25.36
CA ILE A 46 6.10 -31.70 -26.58
C ILE A 46 6.88 -32.33 -27.72
N TYR A 47 6.23 -33.22 -28.46
CA TYR A 47 6.76 -33.82 -29.68
C TYR A 47 6.01 -33.27 -30.88
N THR A 48 6.73 -32.83 -31.92
CA THR A 48 6.17 -32.28 -33.16
C THR A 48 6.34 -33.24 -34.32
N VAL A 49 5.38 -33.18 -35.24
CA VAL A 49 5.32 -33.98 -36.47
C VAL A 49 5.38 -33.05 -37.68
N HIS A 50 6.24 -33.38 -38.65
CA HIS A 50 6.44 -32.59 -39.85
C HIS A 50 6.23 -33.44 -41.11
N ALA A 51 6.01 -32.78 -42.26
CA ALA A 51 5.92 -33.46 -43.55
C ALA A 51 7.23 -34.19 -43.90
N ALA A 52 7.11 -35.41 -44.46
CA ALA A 52 8.25 -36.12 -45.05
C ALA A 52 8.83 -35.33 -46.23
N VAL A 53 10.16 -35.35 -46.38
CA VAL A 53 10.84 -34.73 -47.52
C VAL A 53 10.63 -35.62 -48.75
N ASP A 54 10.10 -35.07 -49.84
CA ASP A 54 10.26 -35.71 -51.15
C ASP A 54 11.76 -35.73 -51.47
N GLN A 55 12.36 -36.93 -51.54
CA GLN A 55 13.78 -37.16 -51.86
C GLN A 55 14.16 -36.74 -53.31
N LYS A 56 13.43 -35.83 -53.96
CA LYS A 56 13.64 -35.44 -55.37
C LYS A 56 14.08 -33.99 -55.60
N THR A 57 14.26 -33.17 -54.57
CA THR A 57 14.78 -31.81 -54.72
C THR A 57 16.08 -31.64 -53.94
N GLU A 58 17.15 -32.25 -54.43
CA GLU A 58 18.54 -32.01 -53.99
C GLU A 58 19.25 -30.91 -54.81
N ASN A 59 18.55 -30.23 -55.73
CA ASN A 59 19.14 -29.22 -56.63
C ASN A 59 18.66 -27.78 -56.35
N ASP A 60 18.55 -27.38 -55.09
CA ASP A 60 18.36 -25.96 -54.75
C ASP A 60 19.25 -25.60 -53.56
N LYS A 61 20.49 -25.19 -53.85
CA LYS A 61 21.55 -24.85 -52.88
C LYS A 61 21.40 -23.45 -52.26
N ASP A 62 20.31 -22.73 -52.56
CA ASP A 62 20.10 -21.34 -52.14
C ASP A 62 18.94 -21.13 -51.14
N LYS A 63 18.47 -22.19 -50.48
CA LYS A 63 17.52 -22.04 -49.35
C LYS A 63 18.22 -22.27 -48.03
N ASN A 64 18.17 -21.24 -47.19
CA ASN A 64 18.57 -21.26 -45.79
C ASN A 64 17.99 -22.54 -45.13
N PRO A 65 18.80 -23.44 -44.53
CA PRO A 65 18.31 -24.69 -43.93
C PRO A 65 17.32 -24.46 -42.77
N ASP A 66 17.18 -23.21 -42.31
CA ASP A 66 16.24 -22.76 -41.27
C ASP A 66 14.84 -22.38 -41.78
N THR A 67 14.42 -22.72 -43.01
CA THR A 67 12.98 -22.66 -43.32
C THR A 67 12.21 -23.63 -42.43
N HIS A 68 11.62 -23.12 -41.35
CA HIS A 68 10.82 -23.85 -40.36
C HIS A 68 9.77 -24.71 -41.08
N LYS A 69 9.96 -26.03 -41.10
CA LYS A 69 8.95 -26.97 -41.61
C LYS A 69 7.69 -26.83 -40.77
N ALA A 70 6.56 -26.54 -41.41
CA ALA A 70 5.28 -26.38 -40.72
C ALA A 70 4.98 -27.62 -39.83
N VAL A 71 4.62 -27.36 -38.57
CA VAL A 71 4.18 -28.41 -37.64
C VAL A 71 2.80 -28.91 -38.09
N GLN A 72 2.68 -30.20 -38.37
CA GLN A 72 1.43 -30.83 -38.84
C GLN A 72 0.59 -31.42 -37.70
N ALA A 73 1.26 -31.88 -36.64
CA ALA A 73 0.63 -32.38 -35.42
C ALA A 73 1.61 -32.26 -34.26
N PHE A 74 1.08 -32.30 -33.04
CA PHE A 74 1.88 -32.35 -31.84
C PHE A 74 1.30 -33.33 -30.82
N LEU A 75 2.17 -33.80 -29.94
CA LEU A 75 1.86 -34.67 -28.82
C LEU A 75 2.55 -34.12 -27.57
N ALA A 76 1.76 -33.54 -26.67
CA ALA A 76 2.22 -33.06 -25.38
C ALA A 76 2.01 -34.14 -24.31
N VAL A 77 3.07 -34.45 -23.56
CA VAL A 77 3.09 -35.55 -22.60
C VAL A 77 3.76 -35.17 -21.30
N TRP A 78 3.27 -35.79 -20.22
CA TRP A 78 3.97 -35.88 -18.94
C TRP A 78 4.60 -37.27 -18.81
N GLN A 79 5.90 -37.32 -18.61
CA GLN A 79 6.63 -38.54 -18.28
C GLN A 79 6.68 -38.71 -16.75
N LEU A 80 5.74 -39.48 -16.22
CA LEU A 80 5.61 -39.75 -14.79
C LEU A 80 6.28 -41.08 -14.44
N GLU A 81 6.55 -41.29 -13.15
CA GLU A 81 7.38 -42.42 -12.67
C GLU A 81 6.89 -43.80 -13.16
N THR A 82 5.58 -44.01 -13.24
CA THR A 82 5.02 -45.33 -13.62
C THR A 82 4.24 -45.36 -14.93
N PHE A 83 4.02 -44.21 -15.58
CA PHE A 83 3.28 -44.11 -16.84
C PHE A 83 3.55 -42.77 -17.55
N THR A 84 3.28 -42.71 -18.85
CA THR A 84 3.28 -41.46 -19.62
C THR A 84 1.84 -40.99 -19.81
N PHE A 85 1.52 -39.77 -19.40
CA PHE A 85 0.22 -39.17 -19.62
C PHE A 85 0.25 -38.29 -20.88
N VAL A 86 -0.68 -38.52 -21.80
CA VAL A 86 -0.89 -37.66 -22.97
C VAL A 86 -1.93 -36.61 -22.60
N GLU A 87 -1.45 -35.40 -22.36
CA GLU A 87 -2.31 -34.28 -21.99
C GLU A 87 -3.00 -33.67 -23.20
N HIS A 88 -2.23 -33.40 -24.27
CA HIS A 88 -2.79 -32.89 -25.52
C HIS A 88 -2.26 -33.66 -26.72
N PHE A 89 -3.18 -34.01 -27.61
CA PHE A 89 -2.85 -34.62 -28.89
C PHE A 89 -3.74 -34.02 -29.97
N ALA A 90 -3.13 -33.28 -30.89
CA ALA A 90 -3.85 -32.65 -31.98
C ALA A 90 -3.03 -32.67 -33.28
N SER A 91 -3.76 -32.76 -34.39
CA SER A 91 -3.25 -32.49 -35.74
C SER A 91 -3.92 -31.22 -36.26
N ASP A 92 -3.22 -30.50 -37.13
CA ASP A 92 -3.78 -29.34 -37.80
C ASP A 92 -5.15 -29.73 -38.42
N PRO A 93 -6.22 -28.97 -38.14
CA PRO A 93 -7.56 -29.28 -38.65
C PRO A 93 -7.63 -29.57 -40.16
N ALA A 94 -6.79 -28.92 -40.97
CA ALA A 94 -6.74 -29.11 -42.43
C ALA A 94 -6.16 -30.46 -42.87
N LEU A 95 -5.46 -31.17 -41.97
CA LEU A 95 -4.77 -32.43 -42.26
C LEU A 95 -5.46 -33.66 -41.64
N ARG A 96 -6.59 -33.46 -40.96
CA ARG A 96 -7.37 -34.55 -40.34
C ARG A 96 -7.87 -35.55 -41.38
N GLY A 97 -8.03 -36.81 -40.97
CA GLY A 97 -8.52 -37.89 -41.84
C GLY A 97 -7.45 -38.52 -42.76
N ARG A 98 -6.20 -38.03 -42.76
CA ARG A 98 -5.08 -38.55 -43.58
C ARG A 98 -4.25 -39.65 -42.89
N GLY A 99 -4.75 -40.22 -41.80
CA GLY A 99 -4.05 -41.27 -41.05
C GLY A 99 -2.92 -40.80 -40.13
N ILE A 100 -2.57 -39.50 -40.12
CA ILE A 100 -1.50 -38.93 -39.28
C ILE A 100 -1.65 -39.37 -37.83
N GLY A 101 -2.85 -39.25 -37.26
CA GLY A 101 -3.00 -39.53 -35.84
C GLY A 101 -2.77 -41.00 -35.44
N LYS A 102 -3.04 -41.95 -36.34
CA LYS A 102 -2.68 -43.36 -36.12
C LYS A 102 -1.16 -43.53 -36.07
N VAL A 103 -0.45 -42.87 -36.97
CA VAL A 103 1.02 -42.93 -37.02
C VAL A 103 1.63 -42.33 -35.75
N VAL A 104 1.13 -41.18 -35.29
CA VAL A 104 1.62 -40.54 -34.05
C VAL A 104 1.44 -41.46 -32.84
N LEU A 105 0.28 -42.11 -32.68
CA LEU A 105 0.06 -43.04 -31.56
C LEU A 105 0.95 -44.28 -31.63
N GLN A 106 1.21 -44.81 -32.83
CA GLN A 106 2.10 -45.95 -33.01
C GLN A 106 3.55 -45.60 -32.69
N GLU A 107 4.01 -44.40 -33.07
CA GLU A 107 5.34 -43.92 -32.71
C GLU A 107 5.43 -43.58 -31.21
N ALA A 108 4.40 -42.98 -30.61
CA ALA A 108 4.35 -42.74 -29.17
C ALA A 108 4.50 -44.06 -28.37
N ALA A 109 3.81 -45.12 -28.79
CA ALA A 109 3.93 -46.44 -28.19
C ALA A 109 5.32 -47.08 -28.35
N ARG A 110 6.13 -46.64 -29.33
CA ARG A 110 7.53 -47.05 -29.50
C ARG A 110 8.50 -46.18 -28.70
N LEU A 111 8.21 -44.89 -28.60
CA LEU A 111 9.05 -43.91 -27.91
C LEU A 111 8.99 -44.08 -26.39
N PHE A 112 7.80 -44.34 -25.84
CA PHE A 112 7.62 -44.44 -24.40
C PHE A 112 7.61 -45.92 -23.96
N SER A 113 8.60 -46.32 -23.16
CA SER A 113 8.79 -47.71 -22.71
C SER A 113 7.89 -48.11 -21.54
N GLY A 114 6.71 -47.51 -21.40
CA GLY A 114 5.81 -47.66 -20.26
C GLY A 114 4.34 -47.58 -20.64
N ARG A 115 3.46 -47.68 -19.64
CA ARG A 115 2.01 -47.51 -19.86
C ARG A 115 1.73 -46.09 -20.32
N ILE A 116 0.93 -45.92 -21.36
CA ILE A 116 0.44 -44.61 -21.80
C ILE A 116 -0.98 -44.45 -21.29
N CYS A 117 -1.29 -43.29 -20.72
CA CYS A 117 -2.61 -42.90 -20.23
C CYS A 117 -3.08 -41.64 -20.96
N LEU A 118 -4.36 -41.53 -21.26
CA LEU A 118 -4.97 -40.32 -21.82
C LEU A 118 -6.41 -40.15 -21.33
N GLU A 119 -6.91 -38.93 -21.45
CA GLU A 119 -8.29 -38.58 -21.10
C GLU A 119 -9.19 -38.53 -22.34
N VAL A 120 -10.43 -38.97 -22.18
CA VAL A 120 -11.47 -38.92 -23.22
C VAL A 120 -12.80 -38.44 -22.65
N GLU A 121 -13.57 -37.75 -23.49
CA GLU A 121 -14.95 -37.37 -23.20
C GLU A 121 -15.82 -38.60 -22.84
N LEU A 122 -16.84 -38.38 -22.01
CA LEU A 122 -17.85 -39.40 -21.72
C LEU A 122 -18.49 -39.92 -23.01
N PRO A 123 -18.88 -41.22 -23.10
CA PRO A 123 -19.36 -41.85 -24.32
C PRO A 123 -20.83 -41.51 -24.61
N GLU A 124 -21.24 -40.27 -24.36
CA GLU A 124 -22.61 -39.79 -24.47
C GLU A 124 -22.92 -39.26 -25.88
N ARG A 125 -21.95 -38.56 -26.49
CA ARG A 125 -22.08 -37.96 -27.83
C ARG A 125 -21.48 -38.85 -28.92
N ASN A 126 -22.01 -38.75 -30.13
CA ASN A 126 -21.53 -39.53 -31.28
C ASN A 126 -20.05 -39.27 -31.62
N LEU A 127 -19.55 -38.04 -31.42
CA LEU A 127 -18.15 -37.72 -31.64
C LEU A 127 -17.23 -38.37 -30.59
N ALA A 128 -17.61 -38.31 -29.30
CA ALA A 128 -16.89 -38.94 -28.20
C ALA A 128 -16.79 -40.46 -28.40
N LYS A 129 -17.90 -41.14 -28.76
CA LYS A 129 -17.90 -42.57 -29.10
C LYS A 129 -16.93 -42.91 -30.24
N ARG A 130 -16.86 -42.06 -31.29
CA ARG A 130 -15.91 -42.25 -32.40
C ARG A 130 -14.46 -42.05 -31.96
N ARG A 131 -14.20 -41.11 -31.05
CA ARG A 131 -12.86 -40.84 -30.48
C ARG A 131 -12.39 -42.01 -29.61
N ILE A 132 -13.24 -42.52 -28.73
CA ILE A 132 -12.98 -43.72 -27.92
C ILE A 132 -12.66 -44.91 -28.84
N ALA A 133 -13.52 -45.19 -29.82
CA ALA A 133 -13.30 -46.29 -30.77
C ALA A 133 -12.01 -46.12 -31.60
N PHE A 134 -11.58 -44.87 -31.87
CA PHE A 134 -10.29 -44.60 -32.50
C PHE A 134 -9.13 -45.02 -31.60
N TYR A 135 -9.15 -44.68 -30.31
CA TYR A 135 -8.11 -45.11 -29.38
C TYR A 135 -8.13 -46.63 -29.14
N GLU A 136 -9.31 -47.26 -29.06
CA GLU A 136 -9.45 -48.71 -28.93
C GLU A 136 -8.81 -49.46 -30.10
N ARG A 137 -9.06 -49.02 -31.35
CA ARG A 137 -8.41 -49.59 -32.54
C ARG A 137 -6.89 -49.39 -32.57
N ASN A 138 -6.38 -48.47 -31.75
CA ASN A 138 -4.95 -48.20 -31.59
C ASN A 138 -4.38 -48.76 -30.27
N GLY A 139 -5.05 -49.75 -29.65
CA GLY A 139 -4.52 -50.51 -28.53
C GLY A 139 -4.75 -49.89 -27.15
N PHE A 140 -5.61 -48.89 -27.03
CA PHE A 140 -6.04 -48.35 -25.74
C PHE A 140 -7.27 -49.06 -25.20
N TYR A 141 -7.37 -49.16 -23.89
CA TYR A 141 -8.47 -49.76 -23.17
C TYR A 141 -9.16 -48.71 -22.32
N LEU A 142 -10.49 -48.63 -22.43
CA LEU A 142 -11.29 -47.74 -21.62
C LEU A 142 -11.40 -48.26 -20.17
N ASN A 143 -11.14 -47.40 -19.19
CA ASN A 143 -11.29 -47.74 -17.78
C ASN A 143 -12.60 -47.16 -17.24
N SER A 144 -13.55 -48.02 -16.91
CA SER A 144 -14.91 -47.67 -16.49
C SER A 144 -15.01 -47.25 -15.02
N TYR A 145 -14.09 -46.37 -14.58
CA TYR A 145 -14.11 -45.76 -13.25
C TYR A 145 -14.40 -44.26 -13.39
N PRO A 146 -15.19 -43.66 -12.49
CA PRO A 146 -15.45 -42.22 -12.52
C PRO A 146 -14.14 -41.43 -12.45
N TYR A 147 -13.99 -40.49 -13.38
CA TYR A 147 -12.85 -39.59 -13.44
C TYR A 147 -13.36 -38.18 -13.73
N VAL A 148 -12.71 -37.21 -13.13
CA VAL A 148 -13.00 -35.80 -13.37
C VAL A 148 -11.67 -35.10 -13.56
N GLN A 149 -11.51 -34.38 -14.65
CA GLN A 149 -10.35 -33.54 -14.86
C GLN A 149 -10.51 -32.27 -13.99
N PRO A 150 -9.56 -31.98 -13.08
CA PRO A 150 -9.49 -30.71 -12.39
C PRO A 150 -9.26 -29.56 -13.40
N PRO A 151 -9.75 -28.35 -13.14
CA PRO A 151 -9.68 -27.26 -14.09
C PRO A 151 -8.23 -26.85 -14.38
N LEU A 152 -7.87 -26.79 -15.67
CA LEU A 152 -6.54 -26.33 -16.12
C LEU A 152 -6.34 -24.81 -15.95
N ARG A 153 -7.42 -24.06 -15.72
CA ARG A 153 -7.41 -22.62 -15.47
C ARG A 153 -8.17 -22.29 -14.20
N LYS A 154 -7.64 -21.35 -13.42
CA LYS A 154 -8.31 -20.88 -12.19
C LYS A 154 -9.71 -20.36 -12.50
N GLY A 155 -10.70 -20.77 -11.70
CA GLY A 155 -12.11 -20.36 -11.84
C GLY A 155 -12.92 -21.09 -12.91
N LYS A 156 -12.36 -22.11 -13.58
CA LYS A 156 -13.12 -22.99 -14.48
C LYS A 156 -13.68 -24.20 -13.74
N LYS A 157 -14.68 -24.85 -14.34
CA LYS A 157 -15.35 -26.02 -13.76
C LYS A 157 -14.54 -27.28 -14.05
N GLU A 158 -14.64 -28.22 -13.13
CA GLU A 158 -14.22 -29.60 -13.31
C GLU A 158 -14.95 -30.26 -14.51
N LEU A 159 -14.25 -31.13 -15.24
CA LEU A 159 -14.75 -31.76 -16.46
C LEU A 159 -14.87 -33.29 -16.29
N PRO A 160 -16.10 -33.84 -16.31
CA PRO A 160 -16.30 -35.29 -16.28
C PRO A 160 -15.71 -35.97 -17.52
N LEU A 161 -14.77 -36.88 -17.33
CA LEU A 161 -14.05 -37.59 -18.40
C LEU A 161 -13.87 -39.08 -18.03
N MET A 162 -13.18 -39.83 -18.88
CA MET A 162 -12.69 -41.18 -18.58
C MET A 162 -11.22 -41.31 -18.93
N LEU A 163 -10.53 -42.23 -18.26
CA LEU A 163 -9.14 -42.56 -18.60
C LEU A 163 -9.07 -43.77 -19.53
N MET A 164 -8.24 -43.68 -20.55
CA MET A 164 -7.85 -44.81 -21.38
C MET A 164 -6.37 -45.15 -21.21
N THR A 165 -6.04 -46.43 -21.19
CA THR A 165 -4.66 -46.91 -20.99
C THR A 165 -4.21 -47.83 -22.12
N TYR A 166 -2.98 -47.64 -22.60
CA TYR A 166 -2.40 -48.43 -23.68
C TYR A 166 -1.97 -49.83 -23.23
N GLY A 167 -2.21 -50.84 -24.07
CA GLY A 167 -1.79 -52.23 -23.89
C GLY A 167 -2.74 -53.08 -23.04
N SER A 168 -3.30 -52.53 -21.95
CA SER A 168 -4.32 -53.19 -21.14
C SER A 168 -5.16 -52.18 -20.34
N GLY A 169 -6.36 -52.59 -19.92
CA GLY A 169 -7.08 -51.90 -18.83
C GLY A 169 -6.36 -52.05 -17.49
N VAL A 170 -6.78 -51.28 -16.49
CA VAL A 170 -6.19 -51.30 -15.14
C VAL A 170 -7.20 -51.70 -14.06
N SER A 171 -6.71 -52.22 -12.93
CA SER A 171 -7.54 -52.42 -11.74
C SER A 171 -7.95 -51.09 -11.12
N LYS A 172 -8.93 -51.13 -10.21
CA LYS A 172 -9.40 -49.93 -9.51
C LYS A 172 -8.28 -49.26 -8.70
N GLU A 173 -7.48 -50.03 -7.99
CA GLU A 173 -6.37 -49.51 -7.17
C GLU A 173 -5.31 -48.83 -8.05
N LYS A 174 -5.01 -49.41 -9.22
CA LYS A 174 -4.06 -48.81 -10.16
C LYS A 174 -4.64 -47.59 -10.85
N PHE A 175 -5.93 -47.57 -11.14
CA PHE A 175 -6.64 -46.39 -11.63
C PHE A 175 -6.58 -45.24 -10.60
N GLU A 176 -6.88 -45.51 -9.33
CA GLU A 176 -6.80 -44.52 -8.25
C GLU A 176 -5.36 -43.97 -8.11
N THR A 177 -4.35 -44.83 -8.22
CA THR A 177 -2.94 -44.40 -8.25
C THR A 177 -2.65 -43.46 -9.42
N ILE A 178 -3.15 -43.76 -10.62
CA ILE A 178 -2.99 -42.92 -11.81
C ILE A 178 -3.69 -41.57 -11.60
N ARG A 179 -4.96 -41.58 -11.19
CA ARG A 179 -5.75 -40.38 -10.90
C ARG A 179 -5.04 -39.47 -9.90
N ASP A 180 -4.61 -40.02 -8.77
CA ASP A 180 -3.95 -39.24 -7.72
C ASP A 180 -2.62 -38.64 -8.19
N THR A 181 -1.88 -39.38 -9.02
CA THR A 181 -0.65 -38.86 -9.65
C THR A 181 -0.98 -37.73 -10.62
N LEU A 182 -2.03 -37.84 -11.43
CA LEU A 182 -2.46 -36.75 -12.33
C LEU A 182 -2.89 -35.51 -11.53
N TYR A 183 -3.76 -35.68 -10.53
CA TYR A 183 -4.26 -34.58 -9.71
C TYR A 183 -3.13 -33.80 -9.06
N ARG A 184 -2.14 -34.49 -8.48
CA ARG A 184 -0.98 -33.86 -7.85
C ARG A 184 0.01 -33.29 -8.86
N ASP A 185 0.48 -34.12 -9.79
CA ASP A 185 1.67 -33.81 -10.58
C ASP A 185 1.38 -33.04 -11.87
N VAL A 186 0.15 -33.13 -12.40
CA VAL A 186 -0.29 -32.45 -13.63
C VAL A 186 -1.21 -31.26 -13.32
N TYR A 187 -2.15 -31.44 -12.38
CA TYR A 187 -3.17 -30.44 -12.03
C TYR A 187 -2.86 -29.65 -10.74
N GLY A 188 -1.75 -29.95 -10.06
CA GLY A 188 -1.28 -29.18 -8.90
C GLY A 188 -2.18 -29.20 -7.67
N GLN A 189 -3.01 -30.23 -7.51
CA GLN A 189 -3.93 -30.37 -6.38
C GLN A 189 -3.21 -30.84 -5.10
N ASP A 190 -3.69 -30.38 -3.95
CA ASP A 190 -3.12 -30.69 -2.64
C ASP A 190 -3.65 -32.01 -2.03
N GLU A 191 -3.10 -32.39 -0.87
CA GLU A 191 -3.49 -33.63 -0.18
C GLU A 191 -4.93 -33.58 0.37
N VAL A 192 -5.47 -32.39 0.65
CA VAL A 192 -6.87 -32.24 1.10
C VAL A 192 -7.81 -32.58 -0.04
N TYR A 193 -7.58 -32.02 -1.23
CA TYR A 193 -8.33 -32.34 -2.45
C TYR A 193 -8.29 -33.84 -2.75
N LEU A 194 -7.11 -34.45 -2.69
CA LEU A 194 -6.93 -35.90 -2.88
C LEU A 194 -7.70 -36.72 -1.85
N THR A 195 -7.64 -36.32 -0.57
CA THR A 195 -8.33 -37.02 0.52
C THR A 195 -9.85 -37.00 0.32
N VAL A 196 -10.42 -35.85 -0.07
CA VAL A 196 -11.85 -35.74 -0.37
C VAL A 196 -12.23 -36.62 -1.57
N HIS A 197 -11.42 -36.65 -2.63
CA HIS A 197 -11.68 -37.47 -3.83
C HIS A 197 -11.43 -38.97 -3.66
N ARG A 198 -10.70 -39.39 -2.62
CA ARG A 198 -10.57 -40.79 -2.19
C ARG A 198 -11.75 -41.25 -1.33
N ALA A 199 -12.36 -40.33 -0.60
CA ALA A 199 -13.47 -40.63 0.28
C ALA A 199 -14.71 -41.04 -0.53
N LYS A 200 -15.52 -41.93 0.04
CA LYS A 200 -16.83 -42.26 -0.54
C LYS A 200 -17.76 -41.07 -0.33
N ASP A 201 -18.55 -40.71 -1.34
CA ASP A 201 -19.53 -39.60 -1.27
C ASP A 201 -20.42 -39.67 -0.01
N ALA A 202 -20.86 -40.88 0.37
CA ALA A 202 -21.67 -41.08 1.58
C ALA A 202 -20.92 -40.69 2.86
N ALA A 203 -19.62 -40.98 2.95
CA ALA A 203 -18.79 -40.61 4.09
C ALA A 203 -18.54 -39.10 4.12
N VAL A 204 -18.27 -38.48 2.96
CA VAL A 204 -18.11 -37.03 2.85
C VAL A 204 -19.39 -36.30 3.27
N ARG A 205 -20.55 -36.72 2.75
CA ARG A 205 -21.84 -36.14 3.11
C ARG A 205 -22.16 -36.30 4.60
N SER A 206 -21.90 -37.48 5.18
CA SER A 206 -22.12 -37.72 6.61
C SER A 206 -21.21 -36.83 7.46
N PHE A 207 -19.91 -36.80 7.16
CA PHE A 207 -18.92 -36.01 7.88
C PHE A 207 -19.21 -34.52 7.81
N LEU A 208 -19.52 -34.01 6.61
CA LEU A 208 -19.94 -32.62 6.42
C LEU A 208 -21.20 -32.33 7.23
N THR A 209 -22.22 -33.19 7.18
CA THR A 209 -23.45 -33.00 7.97
C THR A 209 -23.15 -32.93 9.47
N ASP A 210 -22.27 -33.78 9.98
CA ASP A 210 -21.92 -33.82 11.40
C ASP A 210 -21.12 -32.58 11.83
N ILE A 211 -20.22 -32.09 10.97
CA ILE A 211 -19.48 -30.84 11.19
C ILE A 211 -20.45 -29.65 11.21
N LEU A 212 -21.32 -29.53 10.20
CA LEU A 212 -22.25 -28.40 10.09
C LEU A 212 -23.29 -28.38 11.23
N ARG A 213 -23.59 -29.53 11.85
CA ARG A 213 -24.43 -29.59 13.07
C ARG A 213 -23.72 -29.10 14.33
N GLN A 214 -22.39 -29.17 14.36
CA GLN A 214 -21.59 -28.80 15.53
C GLN A 214 -21.09 -27.37 15.44
N ASP A 215 -20.71 -26.94 14.24
CA ASP A 215 -20.25 -25.60 13.94
C ASP A 215 -21.33 -24.86 13.16
N GLU A 216 -22.13 -24.12 13.91
CA GLU A 216 -23.17 -23.30 13.34
C GLU A 216 -22.55 -22.32 12.32
N THR A 217 -21.37 -21.74 12.58
CA THR A 217 -20.77 -20.68 11.73
C THR A 217 -20.40 -21.24 10.37
N LEU A 218 -19.81 -22.43 10.38
CA LEU A 218 -19.51 -23.16 9.16
C LEU A 218 -20.79 -23.57 8.41
N TYR A 219 -21.89 -23.85 9.11
CA TYR A 219 -23.20 -24.05 8.48
C TYR A 219 -23.70 -22.82 7.71
N ALA A 220 -23.65 -21.62 8.29
CA ALA A 220 -24.03 -20.40 7.56
C ALA A 220 -23.14 -20.16 6.32
N ARG A 221 -21.83 -20.34 6.46
CA ARG A 221 -20.90 -20.24 5.33
C ARG A 221 -21.20 -21.24 4.24
N PHE A 222 -21.54 -22.48 4.62
CA PHE A 222 -21.91 -23.50 3.65
C PHE A 222 -23.23 -23.19 2.93
N GLN A 223 -24.21 -22.60 3.63
CA GLN A 223 -25.47 -22.15 2.99
C GLN A 223 -25.23 -21.06 1.95
N LEU A 224 -24.35 -20.10 2.25
CA LEU A 224 -23.90 -19.07 1.31
C LEU A 224 -23.13 -19.68 0.13
N PHE A 225 -22.26 -20.66 0.39
CA PHE A 225 -21.46 -21.32 -0.64
C PHE A 225 -22.30 -22.09 -1.66
N ASP A 226 -23.34 -22.82 -1.22
CA ASP A 226 -24.20 -23.64 -2.10
C ASP A 226 -25.30 -22.83 -2.81
N GLY A 227 -25.39 -21.51 -2.57
CA GLY A 227 -26.41 -20.64 -3.16
C GLY A 227 -27.85 -21.05 -2.78
N HIS A 228 -28.02 -21.81 -1.70
CA HIS A 228 -29.30 -22.32 -1.21
C HIS A 228 -29.92 -21.43 -0.12
N ASP A 229 -29.56 -20.15 -0.10
CA ASP A 229 -30.16 -19.21 0.82
C ASP A 229 -31.66 -19.04 0.51
N ARG A 230 -32.50 -19.66 1.34
CA ARG A 230 -33.97 -19.62 1.24
C ARG A 230 -34.58 -18.38 1.92
N GLY A 231 -33.79 -17.33 2.06
CA GLY A 231 -34.27 -16.03 2.47
C GLY A 231 -33.78 -15.66 3.87
N ILE A 232 -33.13 -14.49 3.90
CA ILE A 232 -32.65 -13.75 5.07
C ILE A 232 -31.46 -14.44 5.74
N LEU A 233 -30.25 -14.00 5.35
CA LEU A 233 -29.06 -14.18 6.17
C LEU A 233 -29.37 -13.71 7.60
N ASP A 234 -29.14 -14.58 8.58
CA ASP A 234 -29.35 -14.24 9.99
C ASP A 234 -28.27 -13.23 10.45
N MET A 235 -28.58 -11.94 10.30
CA MET A 235 -27.69 -10.87 10.74
C MET A 235 -27.52 -10.81 12.25
N GLU A 236 -28.48 -11.31 13.04
CA GLU A 236 -28.35 -11.37 14.50
C GLU A 236 -27.27 -12.35 14.92
N ARG A 237 -27.10 -13.43 14.16
CA ARG A 237 -26.04 -14.39 14.37
C ARG A 237 -24.65 -13.80 14.12
N TYR A 238 -24.47 -13.05 13.02
CA TYR A 238 -23.18 -12.37 12.79
C TYR A 238 -22.89 -11.34 13.89
N ARG A 239 -23.90 -10.59 14.33
CA ARG A 239 -23.78 -9.68 15.49
C ARG A 239 -23.36 -10.41 16.75
N ARG A 240 -24.03 -11.53 17.10
CA ARG A 240 -23.66 -12.37 18.24
C ARG A 240 -22.22 -12.89 18.18
N ARG A 241 -21.70 -13.17 16.98
CA ARG A 241 -20.30 -13.59 16.80
C ARG A 241 -19.33 -12.43 17.10
N VAL A 242 -19.60 -11.23 16.59
CA VAL A 242 -18.81 -10.03 16.89
C VAL A 242 -18.81 -9.76 18.40
N ASP A 243 -19.98 -9.79 19.02
CA ASP A 243 -20.15 -9.59 20.47
C ASP A 243 -19.39 -10.66 21.27
N ALA A 244 -19.40 -11.92 20.84
CA ALA A 244 -18.67 -13.00 21.50
C ALA A 244 -17.15 -12.82 21.42
N ILE A 245 -16.62 -12.34 20.29
CA ILE A 245 -15.19 -12.02 20.15
C ILE A 245 -14.84 -10.86 21.10
N ILE A 246 -15.64 -9.80 21.14
CA ILE A 246 -15.42 -8.69 22.07
C ILE A 246 -15.44 -9.18 23.52
N GLN A 247 -16.42 -10.00 23.90
CA GLN A 247 -16.50 -10.54 25.25
C GLN A 247 -15.31 -11.44 25.61
N LYS A 248 -14.81 -12.23 24.64
CA LYS A 248 -13.64 -13.10 24.81
C LYS A 248 -12.38 -12.31 25.16
N TYR A 249 -12.14 -11.18 24.51
CA TYR A 249 -10.90 -10.39 24.67
C TYR A 249 -11.03 -9.26 25.70
N ALA A 250 -12.10 -8.46 25.66
CA ALA A 250 -12.27 -7.33 26.58
C ALA A 250 -12.71 -7.80 27.98
N GLY A 251 -13.38 -8.96 28.07
CA GLY A 251 -13.84 -9.55 29.31
C GLY A 251 -14.69 -8.60 30.17
N PRO A 252 -14.74 -8.81 31.50
CA PRO A 252 -15.47 -7.93 32.43
C PRO A 252 -14.87 -6.53 32.57
N LYS A 253 -13.64 -6.32 32.09
CA LYS A 253 -12.89 -5.07 32.25
C LYS A 253 -13.16 -4.08 31.12
N GLN A 254 -13.85 -4.49 30.06
CA GLN A 254 -14.16 -3.68 28.87
C GLN A 254 -12.92 -3.03 28.24
N PHE A 255 -11.75 -3.66 28.41
CA PHE A 255 -10.47 -3.13 27.93
C PHE A 255 -9.60 -4.27 27.38
N ILE A 256 -9.04 -4.07 26.18
CA ILE A 256 -8.15 -5.03 25.54
C ILE A 256 -6.69 -4.58 25.69
N SER A 257 -5.84 -5.46 26.23
CA SER A 257 -4.43 -5.18 26.45
C SER A 257 -3.62 -5.21 25.14
N TYR A 258 -2.52 -4.46 25.08
CA TYR A 258 -1.64 -4.39 23.90
C TYR A 258 -1.26 -5.75 23.31
N GLN A 259 -1.01 -6.76 24.16
CA GLN A 259 -0.63 -8.11 23.73
C GLN A 259 -1.78 -8.87 23.02
N GLU A 260 -3.02 -8.50 23.31
CA GLU A 260 -4.22 -9.17 22.82
C GLU A 260 -4.86 -8.44 21.63
N VAL A 261 -4.54 -7.16 21.43
CA VAL A 261 -5.09 -6.33 20.33
C VAL A 261 -4.90 -6.97 18.97
N PHE A 262 -3.70 -7.49 18.67
CA PHE A 262 -3.44 -8.13 17.39
C PHE A 262 -4.35 -9.34 17.15
N SER A 263 -4.46 -10.24 18.14
CA SER A 263 -5.29 -11.45 18.02
C SER A 263 -6.77 -11.10 17.89
N PHE A 264 -7.23 -10.10 18.66
CA PHE A 264 -8.59 -9.61 18.59
C PHE A 264 -8.93 -9.04 17.21
N LEU A 265 -8.08 -8.16 16.68
CA LEU A 265 -8.30 -7.53 15.39
C LEU A 265 -8.18 -8.53 14.23
N GLN A 266 -7.31 -9.55 14.35
CA GLN A 266 -7.24 -10.63 13.38
C GLN A 266 -8.55 -11.42 13.30
N GLU A 267 -9.15 -11.79 14.44
CA GLU A 267 -10.44 -12.50 14.44
C GLU A 267 -11.60 -11.63 13.88
N MET A 268 -11.52 -10.30 14.04
CA MET A 268 -12.47 -9.37 13.42
C MET A 268 -12.26 -9.26 11.91
N ASP A 269 -11.00 -9.16 11.46
CA ASP A 269 -10.64 -9.06 10.05
C ASP A 269 -11.00 -10.35 9.29
N GLU A 270 -10.89 -11.52 9.92
CA GLU A 270 -11.35 -12.79 9.36
C GLU A 270 -12.85 -12.78 9.00
N ILE A 271 -13.69 -12.02 9.70
CA ILE A 271 -15.11 -11.86 9.34
C ILE A 271 -15.24 -11.02 8.06
N LEU A 272 -14.45 -9.96 7.91
CA LEU A 272 -14.43 -9.14 6.71
C LEU A 272 -13.91 -9.94 5.49
N GLU A 273 -12.77 -10.61 5.64
CA GLU A 273 -12.11 -11.33 4.54
C GLU A 273 -12.87 -12.58 4.08
N GLN A 274 -13.60 -13.25 4.98
CA GLN A 274 -14.28 -14.50 4.65
C GLN A 274 -15.79 -14.29 4.47
N ASP A 275 -16.48 -13.77 5.49
CA ASP A 275 -17.94 -13.72 5.51
C ASP A 275 -18.47 -12.56 4.66
N VAL A 276 -17.96 -11.35 4.87
CA VAL A 276 -18.39 -10.18 4.08
C VAL A 276 -17.98 -10.35 2.61
N ARG A 277 -16.78 -10.86 2.33
CA ARG A 277 -16.35 -11.15 0.96
C ARG A 277 -17.29 -12.14 0.25
N MET A 278 -17.70 -13.21 0.93
CA MET A 278 -18.64 -14.18 0.38
C MET A 278 -20.03 -13.57 0.16
N MET A 279 -20.49 -12.67 1.04
CA MET A 279 -21.73 -11.91 0.83
C MET A 279 -21.65 -11.05 -0.43
N LEU A 280 -20.53 -10.34 -0.66
CA LEU A 280 -20.31 -9.53 -1.86
C LEU A 280 -20.33 -10.38 -3.14
N GLU A 281 -19.65 -11.54 -3.14
CA GLU A 281 -19.58 -12.45 -4.29
C GLU A 281 -20.94 -13.06 -4.66
N ASN A 282 -21.82 -13.24 -3.66
CA ASN A 282 -23.18 -13.73 -3.85
C ASN A 282 -24.23 -12.62 -4.07
N GLY A 283 -23.82 -11.35 -4.09
CA GLY A 283 -24.72 -10.20 -4.34
C GLY A 283 -25.54 -9.74 -3.13
N HIS A 284 -25.23 -10.20 -1.92
CA HIS A 284 -25.85 -9.78 -0.66
C HIS A 284 -25.25 -8.47 -0.14
N PHE A 285 -25.37 -7.39 -0.93
CA PHE A 285 -24.72 -6.12 -0.66
C PHE A 285 -25.24 -5.41 0.61
N THR A 286 -26.53 -5.52 0.90
CA THR A 286 -27.13 -4.88 2.09
C THR A 286 -26.61 -5.53 3.37
N GLU A 287 -26.53 -6.85 3.41
CA GLU A 287 -26.04 -7.62 4.54
C GLU A 287 -24.54 -7.40 4.75
N ALA A 288 -23.77 -7.40 3.66
CA ALA A 288 -22.35 -7.03 3.68
C ALA A 288 -22.13 -5.63 4.27
N PHE A 289 -22.94 -4.65 3.85
CA PHE A 289 -22.89 -3.28 4.39
C PHE A 289 -23.20 -3.26 5.89
N LEU A 290 -24.31 -3.86 6.32
CA LEU A 290 -24.73 -3.88 7.72
C LEU A 290 -23.71 -4.57 8.63
N LEU A 291 -23.09 -5.67 8.19
CA LEU A 291 -22.06 -6.37 8.95
C LEU A 291 -20.79 -5.53 9.07
N THR A 292 -20.35 -4.91 7.98
CA THR A 292 -19.16 -4.03 7.97
C THR A 292 -19.36 -2.84 8.90
N CYS A 293 -20.53 -2.19 8.86
CA CYS A 293 -20.87 -1.09 9.76
C CYS A 293 -20.92 -1.52 11.23
N HIS A 294 -21.49 -2.70 11.51
CA HIS A 294 -21.53 -3.22 12.86
C HIS A 294 -20.12 -3.50 13.39
N LEU A 295 -19.27 -4.17 12.61
CA LEU A 295 -17.86 -4.41 12.97
C LEU A 295 -17.11 -3.10 13.26
N PHE A 296 -17.24 -2.11 12.37
CA PHE A 296 -16.58 -0.82 12.52
C PHE A 296 -16.99 -0.12 13.82
N VAL A 297 -18.31 0.00 14.08
CA VAL A 297 -18.81 0.66 15.30
C VAL A 297 -18.43 -0.12 16.54
N SER A 298 -18.55 -1.46 16.51
CA SER A 298 -18.22 -2.30 17.66
C SER A 298 -16.74 -2.22 18.01
N VAL A 299 -15.83 -2.22 17.04
CA VAL A 299 -14.39 -2.06 17.29
C VAL A 299 -14.05 -0.64 17.74
N SER A 300 -14.72 0.38 17.18
CA SER A 300 -14.54 1.77 17.61
C SER A 300 -14.95 2.01 19.06
N ALA A 301 -15.96 1.29 19.55
CA ALA A 301 -16.48 1.45 20.90
C ALA A 301 -15.64 0.74 21.98
N VAL A 302 -14.77 -0.20 21.60
CA VAL A 302 -13.95 -0.95 22.56
C VAL A 302 -12.71 -0.14 22.94
N GLU A 303 -12.46 0.05 24.23
CA GLU A 303 -11.20 0.62 24.72
C GLU A 303 -10.07 -0.41 24.58
N MET A 304 -8.95 -0.02 23.98
CA MET A 304 -7.79 -0.90 23.81
C MET A 304 -6.49 -0.10 23.74
N ASP A 305 -5.37 -0.74 24.09
CA ASP A 305 -4.03 -0.19 23.90
C ASP A 305 -3.55 -0.41 22.46
N ASP A 306 -3.99 0.48 21.55
CA ASP A 306 -3.64 0.45 20.12
C ASP A 306 -2.42 1.32 19.79
N SER A 307 -1.38 1.26 20.63
CA SER A 307 -0.14 2.04 20.43
C SER A 307 0.55 1.75 19.08
N ASP A 308 0.26 0.60 18.45
CA ASP A 308 0.77 0.21 17.12
C ASP A 308 -0.15 0.62 15.96
N GLY A 309 -1.31 1.25 16.22
CA GLY A 309 -2.25 1.70 15.18
C GLY A 309 -2.91 0.57 14.39
N THR A 310 -2.98 -0.64 14.95
CA THR A 310 -3.53 -1.83 14.29
C THR A 310 -5.03 -1.67 14.05
N ARG A 311 -5.75 -0.91 14.88
CA ARG A 311 -7.16 -0.56 14.67
C ARG A 311 -7.38 0.17 13.34
N GLY A 312 -6.42 1.01 12.94
CA GLY A 312 -6.44 1.70 11.66
C GLY A 312 -6.46 0.75 10.46
N MET A 313 -5.74 -0.37 10.53
CA MET A 313 -5.71 -1.37 9.45
C MET A 313 -7.09 -2.00 9.21
N LEU A 314 -7.82 -2.31 10.28
CA LEU A 314 -9.19 -2.83 10.17
C LEU A 314 -10.14 -1.75 9.61
N ALA A 315 -9.99 -0.50 10.06
CA ALA A 315 -10.78 0.62 9.55
C ALA A 315 -10.55 0.85 8.04
N GLU A 316 -9.30 0.75 7.57
CA GLU A 316 -8.96 0.80 6.14
C GLU A 316 -9.62 -0.34 5.35
N GLN A 317 -9.65 -1.56 5.89
CA GLN A 317 -10.37 -2.70 5.28
C GLN A 317 -11.88 -2.40 5.15
N CYS A 318 -12.51 -1.85 6.19
CA CYS A 318 -13.91 -1.42 6.14
C CYS A 318 -14.15 -0.37 5.04
N VAL A 319 -13.27 0.64 4.92
CA VAL A 319 -13.37 1.67 3.88
C VAL A 319 -13.28 1.07 2.48
N ARG A 320 -12.35 0.14 2.25
CA ARG A 320 -12.24 -0.57 0.97
C ARG A 320 -13.53 -1.31 0.61
N ILE A 321 -14.12 -2.01 1.58
CA ILE A 321 -15.40 -2.71 1.39
C ILE A 321 -16.53 -1.72 1.10
N TRP A 322 -16.61 -0.60 1.82
CA TRP A 322 -17.65 0.41 1.57
C TRP A 322 -17.55 1.05 0.18
N HIS A 323 -16.33 1.29 -0.34
CA HIS A 323 -16.17 1.74 -1.73
C HIS A 323 -16.58 0.67 -2.75
N GLU A 324 -16.28 -0.60 -2.51
CA GLU A 324 -16.74 -1.69 -3.38
C GLU A 324 -18.27 -1.81 -3.34
N LEU A 325 -18.88 -1.66 -2.17
CA LEU A 325 -20.33 -1.63 -1.99
C LEU A 325 -20.96 -0.46 -2.75
N GLU A 326 -20.46 0.76 -2.61
CA GLU A 326 -21.07 1.94 -3.24
C GLU A 326 -21.10 1.83 -4.78
N ARG A 327 -20.06 1.23 -5.38
CA ARG A 327 -19.97 1.01 -6.83
C ARG A 327 -20.96 -0.03 -7.35
N ASN A 328 -21.33 -1.01 -6.53
CA ASN A 328 -22.19 -2.13 -6.90
C ASN A 328 -23.62 -2.02 -6.34
N ALA A 329 -23.85 -1.09 -5.41
CA ALA A 329 -25.13 -0.87 -4.74
C ALA A 329 -26.19 -0.29 -5.68
N ASP A 330 -27.44 -0.68 -5.45
CA ASP A 330 -28.59 -0.02 -6.05
C ASP A 330 -28.89 1.32 -5.37
N SER A 331 -29.79 2.11 -5.96
CA SER A 331 -30.13 3.43 -5.42
C SER A 331 -30.71 3.38 -4.01
N GLN A 332 -31.36 2.28 -3.61
CA GLN A 332 -31.93 2.13 -2.27
C GLN A 332 -30.82 1.92 -1.23
N LEU A 333 -29.88 1.03 -1.51
CA LEU A 333 -28.74 0.77 -0.65
C LEU A 333 -27.82 2.00 -0.58
N GLN A 334 -27.56 2.70 -1.69
CA GLN A 334 -26.79 3.95 -1.66
C GLN A 334 -27.43 5.01 -0.73
N GLN A 335 -28.76 5.13 -0.71
CA GLN A 335 -29.45 6.02 0.23
C GLN A 335 -29.32 5.57 1.68
N GLN A 336 -29.39 4.26 1.94
CA GLN A 336 -29.18 3.70 3.28
C GLN A 336 -27.75 3.96 3.76
N MET A 337 -26.75 3.73 2.90
CA MET A 337 -25.35 3.99 3.19
C MET A 337 -25.14 5.47 3.52
N TYR A 338 -25.61 6.38 2.66
CA TYR A 338 -25.49 7.82 2.88
C TYR A 338 -26.10 8.25 4.22
N THR A 339 -27.31 7.77 4.51
CA THR A 339 -28.01 8.07 5.77
C THR A 339 -27.20 7.61 6.98
N TRP A 340 -26.63 6.41 6.91
CA TRP A 340 -25.80 5.87 7.98
C TRP A 340 -24.55 6.72 8.21
N PHE A 341 -23.78 7.04 7.16
CA PHE A 341 -22.57 7.87 7.29
C PHE A 341 -22.90 9.25 7.84
N THR A 342 -23.94 9.92 7.34
CA THR A 342 -24.35 11.23 7.88
C THR A 342 -24.82 11.13 9.33
N GLY A 343 -25.45 10.03 9.73
CA GLY A 343 -25.85 9.77 11.11
C GLY A 343 -24.65 9.57 12.05
N GLN A 344 -23.59 8.89 11.60
CA GLN A 344 -22.35 8.78 12.37
C GLN A 344 -21.69 10.15 12.57
N LEU A 345 -21.64 10.98 11.52
CA LEU A 345 -21.16 12.37 11.60
C LEU A 345 -22.07 13.29 12.42
N GLU A 346 -23.32 12.86 12.69
CA GLU A 346 -24.20 13.59 13.61
C GLU A 346 -23.86 13.35 15.08
N CYS A 347 -23.47 12.12 15.42
CA CYS A 347 -23.20 11.68 16.79
C CYS A 347 -21.73 11.74 17.22
N ALA A 348 -20.79 12.02 16.29
CA ALA A 348 -19.37 11.98 16.59
C ALA A 348 -18.95 13.09 17.58
N GLU A 349 -18.65 12.70 18.82
CA GLU A 349 -17.72 13.41 19.68
C GLU A 349 -16.31 12.92 19.32
N SER A 350 -15.53 13.76 18.63
CA SER A 350 -14.09 13.65 18.31
C SER A 350 -13.42 12.30 18.66
N GLY A 351 -13.51 11.32 17.76
CA GLY A 351 -12.86 10.01 17.92
C GLY A 351 -11.88 9.71 16.78
N ASP A 352 -10.85 8.91 17.05
CA ASP A 352 -9.76 8.58 16.11
C ASP A 352 -10.22 7.85 14.83
N LEU A 353 -11.48 7.40 14.77
CA LEU A 353 -12.05 6.72 13.61
C LEU A 353 -13.05 7.59 12.81
N GLU A 354 -13.30 8.83 13.23
CA GLU A 354 -14.17 9.78 12.50
C GLU A 354 -13.63 10.06 11.09
N GLU A 355 -12.31 10.10 10.93
CA GLU A 355 -11.64 10.39 9.66
C GLU A 355 -12.03 9.42 8.53
N TYR A 356 -12.26 8.14 8.83
CA TYR A 356 -12.67 7.13 7.84
C TYR A 356 -14.13 7.32 7.38
N VAL A 357 -15.01 7.74 8.31
CA VAL A 357 -16.41 8.07 8.00
C VAL A 357 -16.44 9.35 7.14
N GLU A 358 -15.61 10.33 7.47
CA GLU A 358 -15.45 11.55 6.68
C GLU A 358 -14.90 11.26 5.29
N GLN A 359 -13.89 10.38 5.17
CA GLN A 359 -13.35 9.96 3.88
C GLN A 359 -14.47 9.40 2.98
N MET A 360 -15.30 8.50 3.50
CA MET A 360 -16.44 7.98 2.74
C MET A 360 -17.46 9.07 2.38
N PHE A 361 -17.71 10.02 3.28
CA PHE A 361 -18.58 11.16 2.98
C PHE A 361 -18.04 12.02 1.82
N TRP A 362 -16.72 12.15 1.68
CA TRP A 362 -16.08 12.89 0.58
C TRP A 362 -16.05 12.10 -0.72
N GLU A 363 -15.48 10.91 -0.69
CA GLU A 363 -15.08 10.17 -1.88
C GLU A 363 -16.23 9.41 -2.55
N ALA A 364 -17.30 9.07 -1.80
CA ALA A 364 -18.44 8.33 -2.31
C ALA A 364 -19.66 9.23 -2.60
N PHE A 365 -20.71 8.68 -3.23
CA PHE A 365 -21.97 9.39 -3.47
C PHE A 365 -21.80 10.65 -4.35
N LEU A 366 -21.13 10.51 -5.50
CA LEU A 366 -20.80 11.63 -6.40
C LEU A 366 -21.99 12.08 -7.29
N GLY A 367 -23.17 11.49 -7.14
CA GLY A 367 -24.37 11.88 -7.87
C GLY A 367 -24.88 13.27 -7.48
N GLU A 368 -25.52 13.97 -8.42
CA GLU A 368 -26.04 15.34 -8.24
C GLU A 368 -27.01 15.45 -7.04
N ASP A 369 -27.88 14.44 -6.86
CA ASP A 369 -28.81 14.37 -5.72
C ASP A 369 -28.07 14.35 -4.38
N PHE A 370 -26.98 13.58 -4.29
CA PHE A 370 -26.19 13.47 -3.07
C PHE A 370 -25.37 14.73 -2.84
N LEU A 371 -24.83 15.36 -3.89
CA LEU A 371 -24.13 16.64 -3.79
C LEU A 371 -25.02 17.72 -3.13
N GLN A 372 -26.29 17.83 -3.55
CA GLN A 372 -27.23 18.77 -2.94
C GLN A 372 -27.49 18.43 -1.45
N ARG A 373 -27.58 17.15 -1.10
CA ARG A 373 -27.75 16.71 0.29
C ARG A 373 -26.49 16.99 1.13
N LYS A 374 -25.29 16.79 0.58
CA LYS A 374 -24.01 17.09 1.25
C LYS A 374 -23.86 18.59 1.50
N LEU A 375 -24.22 19.43 0.53
CA LEU A 375 -24.27 20.89 0.67
C LEU A 375 -25.22 21.32 1.80
N ALA A 376 -26.44 20.77 1.83
CA ALA A 376 -27.40 21.06 2.89
C ALA A 376 -26.89 20.61 4.27
N PHE A 377 -26.29 19.42 4.34
CA PHE A 377 -25.75 18.84 5.57
C PHE A 377 -24.59 19.67 6.16
N THR A 378 -23.57 19.95 5.35
CA THR A 378 -22.38 20.71 5.77
C THR A 378 -22.73 22.15 6.17
N LYS A 379 -23.63 22.81 5.44
CA LYS A 379 -24.13 24.15 5.79
C LYS A 379 -24.84 24.17 7.14
N ARG A 380 -25.71 23.19 7.40
CA ARG A 380 -26.43 23.05 8.68
C ARG A 380 -25.45 22.81 9.82
N LYS A 381 -24.51 21.87 9.67
CA LYS A 381 -23.48 21.58 10.68
C LYS A 381 -22.63 22.80 11.01
N ALA A 382 -22.22 23.58 9.99
CA ALA A 382 -21.50 24.83 10.20
C ALA A 382 -22.31 25.87 10.99
N GLN A 383 -23.65 25.91 10.85
CA GLN A 383 -24.52 26.82 11.59
C GLN A 383 -24.73 26.36 13.04
N GLU A 384 -24.93 25.06 13.26
CA GLU A 384 -25.09 24.46 14.59
C GLU A 384 -23.85 24.71 15.46
N GLN A 385 -22.66 24.43 14.92
CA GLN A 385 -21.40 24.61 15.64
C GLN A 385 -21.05 26.08 15.95
N LYS A 386 -21.54 27.03 15.14
CA LYS A 386 -21.41 28.46 15.44
C LYS A 386 -22.33 28.92 16.56
N ALA A 387 -23.49 28.29 16.71
CA ALA A 387 -24.45 28.65 17.75
C ALA A 387 -23.92 28.28 19.15
N ASP A 388 -23.03 27.29 19.23
CA ASP A 388 -22.35 26.86 20.45
C ASP A 388 -21.00 27.59 20.64
N SER A 389 -21.04 28.93 20.69
CA SER A 389 -19.86 29.81 20.55
C SER A 389 -18.86 29.78 21.71
N ASP A 390 -19.15 29.07 22.80
CA ASP A 390 -18.40 29.19 24.06
C ASP A 390 -17.24 28.18 24.20
N SER A 391 -17.13 27.19 23.30
CA SER A 391 -16.05 26.20 23.32
C SER A 391 -15.00 26.39 22.22
N TRP A 392 -13.71 26.23 22.56
CA TRP A 392 -12.62 26.20 21.58
C TRP A 392 -12.79 25.06 20.56
N SER A 393 -13.39 23.93 20.98
CA SER A 393 -13.71 22.82 20.07
C SER A 393 -14.78 23.21 19.05
N ALA A 394 -15.83 23.92 19.46
CA ALA A 394 -16.91 24.37 18.58
C ALA A 394 -16.38 25.30 17.48
N ARG A 395 -15.44 26.21 17.80
CA ARG A 395 -14.78 27.07 16.81
C ARG A 395 -13.99 26.27 15.76
N TYR A 396 -13.29 25.22 16.19
CA TYR A 396 -12.56 24.32 15.27
C TYR A 396 -13.52 23.57 14.33
N TYR A 397 -14.57 22.96 14.87
CA TYR A 397 -15.56 22.22 14.08
C TYR A 397 -16.38 23.14 13.17
N ALA A 398 -16.74 24.34 13.61
CA ALA A 398 -17.36 25.35 12.77
C ALA A 398 -16.47 25.67 11.56
N GLN A 399 -15.18 25.94 11.78
CA GLN A 399 -14.23 26.18 10.69
C GLN A 399 -14.14 24.99 9.73
N LYS A 400 -14.05 23.77 10.25
CA LYS A 400 -13.99 22.53 9.47
C LYS A 400 -15.20 22.40 8.53
N TRP A 401 -16.42 22.50 9.08
CA TRP A 401 -17.66 22.38 8.29
C TRP A 401 -17.86 23.52 7.29
N ILE A 402 -17.39 24.74 7.60
CA ILE A 402 -17.39 25.87 6.66
C ILE A 402 -16.48 25.56 5.46
N MET A 403 -15.26 25.08 5.70
CA MET A 403 -14.33 24.73 4.64
C MET A 403 -14.84 23.57 3.78
N TYR A 404 -15.46 22.58 4.41
CA TYR A 404 -16.15 21.48 3.75
C TYR A 404 -17.27 21.98 2.83
N TYR A 405 -18.11 22.89 3.30
CA TYR A 405 -19.15 23.49 2.46
C TYR A 405 -18.58 24.29 1.29
N ILE A 406 -17.48 25.04 1.50
CA ILE A 406 -16.79 25.77 0.42
C ILE A 406 -16.28 24.81 -0.67
N GLY A 407 -15.64 23.70 -0.30
CA GLY A 407 -15.16 22.70 -1.27
C GLY A 407 -16.30 22.10 -2.10
N LEU A 408 -17.43 21.76 -1.46
CA LEU A 408 -18.61 21.26 -2.18
C LEU A 408 -19.23 22.29 -3.13
N LEU A 409 -19.17 23.59 -2.80
CA LEU A 409 -19.63 24.65 -3.71
C LEU A 409 -18.73 24.76 -4.95
N GLU A 410 -17.42 24.58 -4.79
CA GLU A 410 -16.50 24.53 -5.94
C GLU A 410 -16.82 23.32 -6.84
N GLU A 411 -17.03 22.14 -6.25
CA GLU A 411 -17.40 20.91 -6.98
C GLU A 411 -18.74 21.03 -7.70
N SER A 412 -19.71 21.77 -7.13
CA SER A 412 -21.00 22.02 -7.77
C SER A 412 -20.92 23.02 -8.93
N GLY A 413 -19.73 23.57 -9.23
CA GLY A 413 -19.54 24.60 -10.25
C GLY A 413 -20.15 25.95 -9.88
N CYS A 414 -20.34 26.22 -8.58
CA CYS A 414 -20.87 27.49 -8.10
C CYS A 414 -19.92 28.64 -8.49
N ALA A 415 -20.49 29.78 -8.89
CA ALA A 415 -19.69 30.94 -9.27
C ALA A 415 -18.90 31.45 -8.05
N PHE A 416 -17.64 31.79 -8.24
CA PHE A 416 -16.79 32.31 -7.15
C PHE A 416 -17.40 33.52 -6.44
N ALA A 417 -18.23 34.33 -7.10
CA ALA A 417 -18.93 35.45 -6.47
C ALA A 417 -19.86 35.02 -5.31
N GLU A 418 -20.53 33.88 -5.44
CA GLU A 418 -21.41 33.32 -4.40
C GLU A 418 -20.57 32.72 -3.26
N ILE A 419 -19.52 31.97 -3.59
CA ILE A 419 -18.56 31.44 -2.61
C ILE A 419 -17.90 32.59 -1.83
N ALA A 420 -17.54 33.67 -2.52
CA ALA A 420 -16.96 34.88 -1.94
C ALA A 420 -17.92 35.57 -0.95
N SER A 421 -19.23 35.58 -1.23
CA SER A 421 -20.24 36.08 -0.28
C SER A 421 -20.24 35.23 0.99
N TYR A 422 -20.26 33.90 0.84
CA TYR A 422 -20.20 32.99 1.98
C TYR A 422 -18.88 33.11 2.77
N CYS A 423 -17.75 33.31 2.10
CA CYS A 423 -16.48 33.57 2.78
C CYS A 423 -16.54 34.83 3.65
N LYS A 424 -17.16 35.91 3.15
CA LYS A 424 -17.32 37.17 3.89
C LYS A 424 -18.23 37.03 5.10
N GLU A 425 -19.27 36.19 5.03
CA GLU A 425 -20.11 35.85 6.20
C GLU A 425 -19.32 35.10 7.28
N ASN A 426 -18.20 34.45 6.90
CA ASN A 426 -17.37 33.60 7.75
C ASN A 426 -15.97 34.17 7.96
N TRP A 427 -15.82 35.49 7.85
CA TRP A 427 -14.51 36.15 7.78
C TRP A 427 -13.66 36.02 9.05
N GLU A 428 -14.27 35.67 10.19
CA GLU A 428 -13.57 35.46 11.46
C GLU A 428 -12.60 34.27 11.45
N TYR A 429 -12.79 33.30 10.55
CA TYR A 429 -12.00 32.08 10.46
C TYR A 429 -10.79 32.26 9.54
N ALA A 430 -9.59 31.94 10.05
CA ALA A 430 -8.36 32.17 9.31
C ALA A 430 -8.30 31.35 8.01
N GLU A 431 -8.71 30.08 8.03
CA GLU A 431 -8.69 29.20 6.85
C GLU A 431 -9.59 29.71 5.71
N VAL A 432 -10.73 30.32 6.05
CA VAL A 432 -11.62 30.96 5.06
C VAL A 432 -10.91 32.12 4.36
N ARG A 433 -10.18 32.94 5.11
CA ARG A 433 -9.40 34.06 4.55
C ARG A 433 -8.21 33.57 3.73
N LYS A 434 -7.57 32.47 4.14
CA LYS A 434 -6.52 31.82 3.33
C LYS A 434 -7.07 31.38 1.99
N TYR A 435 -8.17 30.62 1.98
CA TYR A 435 -8.84 30.18 0.77
C TYR A 435 -9.22 31.36 -0.13
N TYR A 436 -9.86 32.40 0.43
CA TYR A 436 -10.25 33.58 -0.34
C TYR A 436 -9.04 34.27 -0.98
N ALA A 437 -7.96 34.44 -0.22
CA ALA A 437 -6.72 35.04 -0.75
C ALA A 437 -6.11 34.22 -1.87
N GLU A 438 -6.07 32.89 -1.74
CA GLU A 438 -5.60 31.98 -2.79
C GLU A 438 -6.41 32.12 -4.07
N GLN A 439 -7.74 32.18 -3.97
CA GLN A 439 -8.62 32.35 -5.12
C GLN A 439 -8.40 33.71 -5.83
N CYS A 440 -8.20 34.80 -5.07
CA CYS A 440 -7.83 36.09 -5.66
C CYS A 440 -6.48 36.01 -6.41
N ILE A 441 -5.49 35.29 -5.87
CA ILE A 441 -4.19 35.11 -6.50
C ILE A 441 -4.32 34.30 -7.80
N LEU A 442 -5.10 33.23 -7.80
CA LEU A 442 -5.39 32.41 -8.98
C LEU A 442 -6.05 33.23 -10.09
N GLN A 443 -6.97 34.13 -9.74
CA GLN A 443 -7.63 35.05 -10.66
C GLN A 443 -6.76 36.26 -11.06
N LYS A 444 -5.52 36.35 -10.52
CA LYS A 444 -4.59 37.48 -10.69
C LYS A 444 -5.12 38.83 -10.18
N ASP A 445 -6.11 38.81 -9.30
CA ASP A 445 -6.57 39.99 -8.56
C ASP A 445 -5.65 40.25 -7.35
N TYR A 446 -4.45 40.72 -7.65
CA TYR A 446 -3.42 41.00 -6.65
C TYR A 446 -3.78 42.16 -5.72
N ASP A 447 -4.64 43.08 -6.14
CA ASP A 447 -5.09 44.20 -5.31
C ASP A 447 -6.01 43.73 -4.19
N THR A 448 -6.97 42.86 -4.51
CA THR A 448 -7.85 42.28 -3.50
C THR A 448 -7.09 41.30 -2.61
N ALA A 449 -6.22 40.46 -3.18
CA ALA A 449 -5.39 39.54 -2.42
C ALA A 449 -4.52 40.28 -1.38
N GLU A 450 -3.86 41.38 -1.78
CA GLU A 450 -3.08 42.21 -0.86
C GLU A 450 -3.92 42.72 0.32
N LYS A 451 -5.11 43.27 0.05
CA LYS A 451 -5.98 43.81 1.10
C LYS A 451 -6.35 42.72 2.12
N VAL A 452 -6.75 41.55 1.65
CA VAL A 452 -7.15 40.42 2.49
C VAL A 452 -6.00 39.91 3.34
N LEU A 453 -4.81 39.77 2.75
CA LEU A 453 -3.62 39.28 3.45
C LEU A 453 -3.15 40.31 4.50
N ALA A 454 -3.11 41.59 4.15
CA ALA A 454 -2.72 42.67 5.05
C ALA A 454 -3.72 42.86 6.21
N GLU A 455 -5.02 42.69 5.96
CA GLU A 455 -6.06 42.67 6.99
C GLU A 455 -5.88 41.46 7.91
N SER A 456 -5.67 40.28 7.35
CA SER A 456 -5.48 39.03 8.10
C SER A 456 -4.26 39.09 9.02
N LEU A 457 -3.16 39.71 8.58
CA LEU A 457 -1.98 39.94 9.41
C LEU A 457 -2.26 40.79 10.66
N LYS A 458 -3.20 41.73 10.58
CA LYS A 458 -3.62 42.55 11.74
C LYS A 458 -4.53 41.76 12.69
N MET A 459 -5.42 40.94 12.12
CA MET A 459 -6.35 40.11 12.90
C MET A 459 -5.61 39.03 13.71
N GLU A 460 -4.60 38.39 13.12
CA GLU A 460 -3.89 37.25 13.72
C GLU A 460 -2.68 37.64 14.57
N THR A 461 -2.67 38.87 15.10
CA THR A 461 -1.57 39.36 15.94
C THR A 461 -1.38 38.46 17.17
N GLY A 462 -0.22 37.77 17.23
CA GLY A 462 0.12 36.83 18.30
C GLY A 462 0.13 35.36 17.90
N MET A 463 -0.48 34.98 16.77
CA MET A 463 -0.42 33.61 16.25
C MET A 463 0.70 33.45 15.22
N SER A 464 1.91 33.14 15.71
CA SER A 464 3.15 33.10 14.91
C SER A 464 3.05 32.27 13.62
N GLY A 465 2.36 31.13 13.66
CA GLY A 465 2.14 30.27 12.48
C GLY A 465 1.28 30.93 11.40
N LEU A 466 0.17 31.55 11.79
CA LEU A 466 -0.74 32.24 10.86
C LEU A 466 -0.12 33.51 10.30
N VAL A 467 0.54 34.30 11.15
CA VAL A 467 1.27 35.51 10.73
C VAL A 467 2.32 35.15 9.68
N ARG A 468 3.13 34.11 9.93
CA ARG A 468 4.13 33.65 8.96
C ARG A 468 3.50 33.21 7.64
N TRP A 469 2.38 32.49 7.68
CA TRP A 469 1.67 32.05 6.47
C TRP A 469 1.19 33.25 5.65
N PHE A 470 0.44 34.17 6.27
CA PHE A 470 -0.11 35.35 5.59
C PHE A 470 1.00 36.28 5.09
N GLY A 471 2.07 36.47 5.87
CA GLY A 471 3.22 37.30 5.51
C GLY A 471 4.00 36.73 4.32
N THR A 472 4.19 35.41 4.30
CA THR A 472 4.84 34.71 3.17
C THR A 472 3.99 34.83 1.91
N ARG A 473 2.67 34.65 2.01
CA ARG A 473 1.79 34.76 0.84
C ARG A 473 1.70 36.20 0.34
N LEU A 474 1.68 37.18 1.23
CA LEU A 474 1.70 38.61 0.87
C LEU A 474 2.98 38.98 0.13
N LYS A 475 4.14 38.49 0.62
CA LYS A 475 5.42 38.60 -0.07
C LYS A 475 5.32 38.09 -1.52
N GLU A 476 4.71 36.92 -1.73
CA GLU A 476 4.55 36.34 -3.07
C GLU A 476 3.63 37.17 -3.97
N VAL A 477 2.54 37.73 -3.44
CA VAL A 477 1.65 38.66 -4.15
C VAL A 477 2.42 39.89 -4.63
N TYR A 478 3.28 40.48 -3.79
CA TYR A 478 4.10 41.62 -4.19
C TYR A 478 5.10 41.28 -5.28
N ARG A 479 5.70 40.08 -5.22
CA ARG A 479 6.59 39.59 -6.27
C ARG A 479 5.85 39.39 -7.59
N MET A 480 4.68 38.76 -7.58
CA MET A 480 3.89 38.47 -8.78
C MET A 480 3.27 39.71 -9.42
N SER A 481 2.87 40.69 -8.61
CA SER A 481 2.32 41.98 -9.08
C SER A 481 3.39 42.99 -9.52
N GLY A 482 4.68 42.67 -9.37
CA GLY A 482 5.79 43.56 -9.73
C GLY A 482 6.05 44.70 -8.75
N ARG A 483 5.45 44.68 -7.55
CA ARG A 483 5.59 45.70 -6.50
C ARG A 483 6.88 45.51 -5.71
N GLN A 484 8.01 45.77 -6.35
CA GLN A 484 9.35 45.49 -5.81
C GLN A 484 9.64 46.12 -4.44
N GLU A 485 9.22 47.36 -4.22
CA GLU A 485 9.46 48.03 -2.92
C GLU A 485 8.61 47.44 -1.80
N ALA A 486 7.34 47.13 -2.07
CA ALA A 486 6.48 46.46 -1.09
C ALA A 486 6.98 45.03 -0.77
N TYR A 487 7.50 44.33 -1.78
CA TYR A 487 8.13 43.02 -1.61
C TYR A 487 9.35 43.07 -0.68
N LYS A 488 10.26 44.03 -0.87
CA LYS A 488 11.42 44.24 0.02
C LYS A 488 10.98 44.59 1.46
N GLN A 489 10.00 45.47 1.60
CA GLN A 489 9.47 45.88 2.91
C GLN A 489 8.80 44.73 3.67
N GLN A 490 8.07 43.86 2.96
CA GLN A 490 7.47 42.69 3.58
C GLN A 490 8.54 41.67 4.01
N LEU A 491 9.56 41.41 3.18
CA LEU A 491 10.70 40.58 3.55
C LEU A 491 11.42 41.11 4.80
N LEU A 492 11.63 42.42 4.89
CA LEU A 492 12.21 43.06 6.07
C LEU A 492 11.32 42.87 7.30
N THR A 493 10.01 43.00 7.16
CA THR A 493 9.03 42.79 8.26
C THR A 493 9.04 41.34 8.74
N MET A 494 9.09 40.39 7.81
CA MET A 494 9.20 38.96 8.13
C MET A 494 10.50 38.67 8.90
N LEU A 495 11.62 39.19 8.43
CA LEU A 495 12.94 38.97 9.02
C LEU A 495 13.12 39.65 10.38
N THR A 496 12.38 40.72 10.67
CA THR A 496 12.57 41.53 11.90
C THR A 496 11.51 41.26 12.96
N LYS A 497 10.27 40.98 12.56
CA LYS A 497 9.12 40.82 13.47
C LYS A 497 8.53 39.41 13.46
N GLU A 498 8.23 38.85 12.29
CA GLU A 498 7.41 37.62 12.20
C GLU A 498 8.22 36.34 12.40
N SER A 499 9.41 36.26 11.83
CA SER A 499 10.37 35.16 11.96
C SER A 499 11.80 35.69 12.13
N PRO A 500 12.09 36.29 13.30
CA PRO A 500 13.33 37.02 13.51
C PRO A 500 14.59 36.19 13.30
N GLY A 501 15.45 36.63 12.38
CA GLY A 501 16.73 35.97 12.08
C GLY A 501 16.64 34.70 11.23
N ASN A 502 15.58 34.54 10.44
CA ASN A 502 15.48 33.48 9.44
C ASN A 502 16.57 33.65 8.34
N PRO A 503 17.49 32.69 8.17
CA PRO A 503 18.55 32.79 7.14
C PRO A 503 18.03 32.77 5.70
N ASP A 504 16.90 32.12 5.44
CA ASP A 504 16.35 32.01 4.08
C ASP A 504 15.82 33.36 3.61
N ASP A 505 15.00 34.02 4.43
CA ASP A 505 14.48 35.36 4.16
C ASP A 505 15.62 36.39 4.04
N PHE A 506 16.69 36.23 4.83
CA PHE A 506 17.87 37.07 4.77
C PHE A 506 18.63 36.93 3.44
N ARG A 507 18.84 35.70 2.96
CA ARG A 507 19.49 35.43 1.66
C ARG A 507 18.64 35.92 0.50
N GLU A 508 17.32 35.73 0.57
CA GLU A 508 16.37 36.24 -0.42
C GLU A 508 16.43 37.77 -0.47
N LEU A 509 16.33 38.46 0.67
CA LEU A 509 16.42 39.91 0.73
C LEU A 509 17.78 40.44 0.22
N LYS A 510 18.89 39.78 0.59
CA LYS A 510 20.24 40.12 0.10
C LYS A 510 20.33 40.11 -1.42
N SER A 511 19.69 39.15 -2.08
CA SER A 511 19.72 39.03 -3.53
C SER A 511 19.06 40.20 -4.27
N LEU A 512 18.25 41.01 -3.57
CA LEU A 512 17.53 42.15 -4.12
C LEU A 512 18.31 43.47 -4.04
N TYR A 513 19.47 43.48 -3.37
CA TYR A 513 20.33 44.65 -3.23
C TYR A 513 21.65 44.46 -3.97
N SER A 514 22.22 45.56 -4.45
CA SER A 514 23.57 45.55 -4.99
C SER A 514 24.60 45.30 -3.88
N ALA A 515 25.79 44.83 -4.26
CA ALA A 515 26.91 44.65 -3.33
C ALA A 515 27.34 45.95 -2.62
N GLN A 516 26.98 47.12 -3.16
CA GLN A 516 27.30 48.43 -2.58
C GLN A 516 26.25 48.87 -1.53
N GLU A 517 24.97 48.55 -1.75
CA GLU A 517 23.87 48.94 -0.86
C GLU A 517 23.70 47.97 0.31
N TRP A 518 23.97 46.67 0.08
CA TRP A 518 23.74 45.61 1.06
C TRP A 518 24.39 45.86 2.43
N PRO A 519 25.65 46.32 2.54
CA PRO A 519 26.27 46.56 3.85
C PRO A 519 25.47 47.54 4.71
N GLN A 520 24.86 48.57 4.14
CA GLN A 520 24.07 49.54 4.91
C GLN A 520 22.77 48.91 5.42
N VAL A 521 22.04 48.21 4.53
CA VAL A 521 20.79 47.52 4.84
C VAL A 521 21.01 46.42 5.88
N ARG A 522 22.08 45.65 5.75
CA ARG A 522 22.46 44.61 6.70
C ARG A 522 22.64 45.14 8.12
N GLU A 523 23.32 46.28 8.28
CA GLU A 523 23.51 46.87 9.61
C GLU A 523 22.18 47.40 10.18
N GLU A 524 21.27 47.90 9.34
CA GLU A 524 19.92 48.26 9.77
C GLU A 524 19.12 47.04 10.25
N ILE A 525 19.19 45.93 9.51
CA ILE A 525 18.61 44.64 9.92
C ILE A 525 19.14 44.25 11.30
N PHE A 526 20.46 44.21 11.48
CA PHE A 526 21.06 43.82 12.77
C PHE A 526 20.63 44.70 13.94
N ARG A 527 20.40 46.00 13.73
CA ARG A 527 19.88 46.91 14.77
C ARG A 527 18.40 46.69 15.09
N SER A 528 17.62 46.27 14.10
CA SER A 528 16.17 46.06 14.23
C SER A 528 15.80 44.67 14.75
N LEU A 529 16.73 43.71 14.75
CA LEU A 529 16.48 42.36 15.26
C LEU A 529 16.26 42.36 16.78
N PRO A 530 15.24 41.64 17.27
CA PRO A 530 14.99 41.51 18.69
C PRO A 530 16.05 40.61 19.37
N LYS A 531 16.25 40.77 20.69
CA LYS A 531 17.32 40.07 21.43
C LYS A 531 17.23 38.54 21.37
N GLN A 532 16.03 38.00 21.23
CA GLN A 532 15.78 36.56 21.10
C GLN A 532 16.05 36.01 19.69
N ALA A 533 16.29 36.88 18.71
CA ALA A 533 16.61 36.45 17.35
C ALA A 533 17.97 35.74 17.33
N ARG A 534 18.06 34.67 16.53
CA ARG A 534 19.30 33.90 16.34
C ARG A 534 20.25 34.61 15.37
N VAL A 535 20.68 35.83 15.74
CA VAL A 535 21.53 36.72 14.93
C VAL A 535 22.88 36.08 14.57
N GLU A 536 23.35 35.13 15.38
CA GLU A 536 24.60 34.43 15.13
C GLU A 536 24.61 33.62 13.83
N ARG A 537 23.43 33.15 13.40
CA ARG A 537 23.27 32.51 12.08
C ARG A 537 23.54 33.49 10.94
N LEU A 538 23.12 34.73 11.10
CA LEU A 538 23.32 35.77 10.08
C LEU A 538 24.78 36.25 10.04
N TYR A 539 25.46 36.31 11.19
CA TYR A 539 26.91 36.59 11.22
C TYR A 539 27.70 35.52 10.48
N TYR A 540 27.32 34.25 10.63
CA TYR A 540 27.92 33.14 9.91
C TYR A 540 27.73 33.27 8.39
N GLU A 541 26.51 33.55 7.93
CA GLU A 541 26.20 33.75 6.50
C GLU A 541 26.99 34.92 5.88
N GLU A 542 27.19 35.99 6.65
CA GLU A 542 27.92 37.19 6.21
C GLU A 542 29.44 37.08 6.42
N LYS A 543 29.94 35.95 6.92
CA LYS A 543 31.35 35.73 7.27
C LYS A 543 31.91 36.79 8.22
N LEU A 544 31.07 37.31 9.11
CA LEU A 544 31.44 38.29 10.15
C LEU A 544 31.97 37.55 11.38
N TYR A 545 33.10 36.86 11.22
CA TYR A 545 33.64 35.95 12.23
C TYR A 545 34.03 36.66 13.54
N ASP A 546 34.48 37.92 13.49
CA ASP A 546 34.72 38.74 14.69
C ASP A 546 33.47 38.90 15.57
N ARG A 547 32.32 39.21 14.93
CA ARG A 547 31.03 39.39 15.62
C ARG A 547 30.47 38.05 16.08
N LEU A 548 30.65 37.00 15.27
CA LEU A 548 30.27 35.63 15.62
C LEU A 548 31.05 35.15 16.85
N LEU A 549 32.36 35.39 16.89
CA LEU A 549 33.20 35.06 18.05
C LEU A 549 32.71 35.82 19.29
N THR A 550 32.47 37.13 19.17
CA THR A 550 32.00 37.95 20.30
C THR A 550 30.68 37.40 20.85
N PHE A 551 29.76 37.00 19.98
CA PHE A 551 28.51 36.35 20.39
C PHE A 551 28.76 35.01 21.09
N VAL A 552 29.56 34.13 20.51
CA VAL A 552 29.89 32.81 21.07
C VAL A 552 30.53 32.97 22.46
N LEU A 553 31.45 33.92 22.62
CA LEU A 553 32.11 34.17 23.90
C LEU A 553 31.13 34.64 25.00
N ALA A 554 30.15 35.47 24.64
CA ALA A 554 29.15 36.03 25.56
C ALA A 554 28.08 35.03 26.02
N GLN A 555 27.79 33.99 25.23
CA GLN A 555 26.80 32.96 25.60
C GLN A 555 27.33 32.02 26.69
N LYS A 556 26.46 31.53 27.58
CA LYS A 556 26.84 30.52 28.56
C LYS A 556 26.86 29.11 27.94
N GLY A 557 27.81 28.28 28.36
CA GLY A 557 27.92 26.89 27.92
C GLY A 557 28.64 26.72 26.58
N LEU A 558 28.71 25.45 26.14
CA LEU A 558 29.52 25.03 24.99
C LEU A 558 28.72 24.86 23.69
N PHE A 559 27.39 24.97 23.71
CA PHE A 559 26.54 24.68 22.55
C PHE A 559 26.88 25.56 21.33
N SER A 560 26.84 26.89 21.48
CA SER A 560 27.15 27.83 20.39
C SER A 560 28.60 27.73 19.93
N LEU A 561 29.51 27.41 20.84
CA LEU A 561 30.92 27.21 20.50
C LEU A 561 31.08 25.99 19.60
N VAL A 562 30.54 24.85 20.02
CA VAL A 562 30.58 23.59 19.25
C VAL A 562 29.94 23.74 17.87
N GLN A 563 28.87 24.52 17.77
CA GLN A 563 28.15 24.75 16.52
C GLN A 563 29.00 25.51 15.48
N TYR A 564 29.84 26.47 15.91
CA TYR A 564 30.62 27.34 15.00
C TYR A 564 32.14 27.08 15.07
N GLU A 565 32.57 26.03 15.76
CA GLU A 565 33.97 25.65 15.97
C GLU A 565 34.71 25.51 14.64
N HIS A 566 34.08 24.92 13.62
CA HIS A 566 34.72 24.59 12.34
C HIS A 566 35.21 25.82 11.57
N VAL A 567 34.49 26.94 11.66
CA VAL A 567 34.90 28.21 11.02
C VAL A 567 35.75 29.08 11.93
N LEU A 568 35.48 29.10 13.23
CA LEU A 568 36.19 30.00 14.15
C LEU A 568 37.59 29.47 14.52
N LYS A 569 37.85 28.16 14.42
CA LYS A 569 39.15 27.57 14.80
C LYS A 569 40.32 27.96 13.89
N GLU A 570 40.03 28.39 12.65
CA GLU A 570 41.06 28.79 11.69
C GLU A 570 41.64 30.16 12.04
N GLU A 571 40.78 31.12 12.42
CA GLU A 571 41.16 32.50 12.71
C GLU A 571 41.34 32.80 14.21
N TYR A 572 40.60 32.12 15.11
CA TYR A 572 40.54 32.43 16.55
C TYR A 572 40.79 31.21 17.48
N PRO A 573 41.84 30.41 17.27
CA PRO A 573 42.04 29.17 18.04
C PRO A 573 42.26 29.42 19.54
N GLN A 574 42.97 30.48 19.92
CA GLN A 574 43.28 30.76 21.33
C GLN A 574 42.04 31.16 22.12
N GLN A 575 41.16 31.97 21.52
CA GLN A 575 39.93 32.44 22.16
C GLN A 575 38.94 31.30 22.39
N LEU A 576 38.82 30.37 21.42
CA LEU A 576 38.00 29.17 21.57
C LEU A 576 38.52 28.25 22.68
N LEU A 577 39.84 28.01 22.72
CA LEU A 577 40.46 27.19 23.76
C LEU A 577 40.28 27.80 25.15
N SER A 578 40.39 29.12 25.28
CA SER A 578 40.12 29.82 26.54
C SER A 578 38.67 29.61 27.01
N LYS A 579 37.69 29.72 26.10
CA LYS A 579 36.28 29.49 26.45
C LYS A 579 36.01 28.03 26.82
N TYR A 580 36.52 27.08 26.04
CA TYR A 580 36.43 25.66 26.39
C TYR A 580 36.96 25.39 27.79
N THR A 581 38.15 25.92 28.09
CA THR A 581 38.81 25.73 29.38
C THR A 581 37.97 26.30 30.52
N GLN A 582 37.42 27.51 30.35
CA GLN A 582 36.59 28.17 31.35
C GLN A 582 35.30 27.38 31.63
N GLU A 583 34.53 27.05 30.59
CA GLU A 583 33.24 26.34 30.73
C GLU A 583 33.44 24.92 31.28
N LEU A 584 34.43 24.17 30.78
CA LEU A 584 34.74 22.83 31.29
C LEU A 584 35.20 22.87 32.75
N THR A 585 36.03 23.84 33.13
CA THR A 585 36.48 24.00 34.52
C THR A 585 35.31 24.34 35.44
N ASP A 586 34.38 25.19 34.99
CA ASP A 586 33.17 25.52 35.74
C ASP A 586 32.24 24.31 35.87
N MET A 587 32.03 23.54 34.81
CA MET A 587 31.25 22.29 34.83
C MET A 587 31.88 21.25 35.78
N ALA A 588 33.20 21.13 35.79
CA ALA A 588 33.93 20.16 36.61
C ALA A 588 33.89 20.45 38.12
N LYS A 589 33.52 21.66 38.55
CA LYS A 589 33.36 22.01 39.98
C LYS A 589 32.37 21.07 40.68
N HIS A 590 31.27 20.73 40.03
CA HIS A 590 30.26 19.83 40.59
C HIS A 590 30.52 18.38 40.15
N ALA A 591 30.16 17.41 41.00
CA ALA A 591 30.22 16.00 40.64
C ALA A 591 29.03 15.66 39.73
N ALA A 592 29.27 14.88 38.68
CA ALA A 592 28.28 14.43 37.73
C ALA A 592 28.29 12.90 37.58
N ASP A 593 27.35 12.35 36.79
CA ASP A 593 27.31 10.94 36.44
C ASP A 593 28.32 10.58 35.33
N ARG A 594 28.41 9.29 34.99
CA ARG A 594 29.32 8.79 33.97
C ARG A 594 29.07 9.38 32.57
N ARG A 595 27.81 9.66 32.22
CA ARG A 595 27.44 10.20 30.91
C ARG A 595 27.99 11.60 30.71
N HIS A 596 27.89 12.45 31.74
CA HIS A 596 28.46 13.79 31.69
C HIS A 596 30.00 13.79 31.62
N TYR A 597 30.68 12.85 32.29
CA TYR A 597 32.14 12.73 32.15
C TYR A 597 32.57 12.31 30.74
N GLN A 598 31.78 11.47 30.06
CA GLN A 598 31.99 11.12 28.66
C GLN A 598 31.80 12.33 27.74
N GLU A 599 30.80 13.17 27.98
CA GLU A 599 30.60 14.43 27.26
C GLU A 599 31.78 15.39 27.43
N TRP A 600 32.31 15.53 28.66
CA TRP A 600 33.48 16.38 28.91
C TRP A 600 34.74 15.84 28.21
N ALA A 601 34.96 14.54 28.25
CA ALA A 601 36.03 13.90 27.51
C ALA A 601 35.89 14.11 25.99
N MET A 602 34.67 14.03 25.44
CA MET A 602 34.44 14.37 24.03
C MET A 602 34.83 15.81 23.71
N HIS A 603 34.54 16.78 24.58
CA HIS A 603 34.96 18.17 24.41
C HIS A 603 36.49 18.33 24.51
N LEU A 604 37.16 17.66 25.46
CA LEU A 604 38.63 17.66 25.54
C LEU A 604 39.26 17.09 24.26
N LYS A 605 38.67 16.03 23.69
CA LYS A 605 39.11 15.46 22.40
C LYS A 605 38.97 16.46 21.26
N ARG A 606 37.86 17.21 21.20
CA ARG A 606 37.69 18.31 20.22
C ARG A 606 38.73 19.40 20.40
N MET A 607 39.02 19.81 21.63
CA MET A 607 40.06 20.80 21.91
C MET A 607 41.43 20.37 21.33
N THR A 608 41.79 19.08 21.38
CA THR A 608 43.06 18.61 20.79
C THR A 608 43.19 18.84 19.28
N GLN A 609 42.06 19.03 18.58
CA GLN A 609 42.00 19.29 17.14
C GLN A 609 42.14 20.78 16.78
N ILE A 610 42.17 21.67 17.77
CA ILE A 610 42.37 23.12 17.59
C ILE A 610 43.87 23.43 17.76
N ALA A 611 44.40 24.38 16.98
CA ALA A 611 45.79 24.80 17.07
C ALA A 611 46.15 25.25 18.50
N GLY A 612 47.15 24.60 19.11
CA GLY A 612 47.56 24.84 20.50
C GLY A 612 46.75 24.08 21.56
N GLY A 613 45.71 23.34 21.17
CA GLY A 613 44.79 22.70 22.11
C GLY A 613 45.34 21.47 22.82
N GLN A 614 46.29 20.74 22.23
CA GLN A 614 46.95 19.61 22.91
C GLN A 614 47.66 20.05 24.20
N GLN A 615 48.36 21.18 24.18
CA GLN A 615 49.05 21.70 25.36
C GLN A 615 48.06 22.14 26.44
N GLU A 616 46.92 22.72 26.05
CA GLU A 616 45.90 23.18 27.00
C GLU A 616 45.13 22.00 27.62
N VAL A 617 44.79 20.98 26.83
CA VAL A 617 44.17 19.74 27.33
C VAL A 617 45.08 19.04 28.33
N GLN A 618 46.39 18.93 28.06
CA GLN A 618 47.33 18.34 29.02
C GLN A 618 47.35 19.06 30.37
N LYS A 619 47.27 20.40 30.38
CA LYS A 619 47.16 21.18 31.62
C LYS A 619 45.86 20.89 32.37
N ILE A 620 44.72 20.87 31.67
CA ILE A 620 43.41 20.58 32.27
C ILE A 620 43.38 19.18 32.86
N VAL A 621 43.83 18.18 32.10
CA VAL A 621 43.87 16.77 32.54
C VAL A 621 44.78 16.61 33.75
N ALA A 622 45.95 17.26 33.77
CA ALA A 622 46.87 17.23 34.90
C ALA A 622 46.25 17.85 36.16
N ASP A 623 45.59 19.01 36.05
CA ASP A 623 44.87 19.65 37.17
C ASP A 623 43.71 18.77 37.67
N TRP A 624 42.90 18.23 36.77
CA TRP A 624 41.74 17.41 37.12
C TRP A 624 42.12 16.09 37.80
N ARG A 625 43.22 15.45 37.38
CA ARG A 625 43.78 14.24 38.03
C ARG A 625 44.16 14.50 39.49
N VAL A 626 44.65 15.69 39.81
CA VAL A 626 45.00 16.08 41.19
C VAL A 626 43.77 16.51 41.98
N ARG A 627 42.96 17.41 41.42
CA ARG A 627 41.84 18.07 42.10
C ARG A 627 40.64 17.15 42.32
N TYR A 628 40.37 16.24 41.39
CA TYR A 628 39.18 15.38 41.40
C TYR A 628 39.49 13.89 41.57
N LYS A 629 40.65 13.55 42.15
CA LYS A 629 41.16 12.17 42.35
C LYS A 629 40.15 11.17 42.94
N ASN A 630 39.15 11.64 43.69
CA ASN A 630 38.11 10.82 44.31
C ASN A 630 36.91 10.51 43.39
N ARG A 631 36.97 10.84 42.09
CA ARG A 631 35.92 10.58 41.09
C ARG A 631 36.37 9.47 40.12
N PRO A 632 36.18 8.18 40.45
CA PRO A 632 36.76 7.06 39.69
C PRO A 632 36.26 7.00 38.24
N ALA A 633 34.96 7.25 38.00
CA ALA A 633 34.40 7.28 36.64
C ALA A 633 35.03 8.38 35.76
N MET A 634 35.30 9.56 36.33
CA MET A 634 36.01 10.64 35.63
C MET A 634 37.46 10.26 35.33
N MET A 635 38.16 9.61 36.27
CA MET A 635 39.54 9.15 36.07
C MET A 635 39.65 8.10 34.97
N GLU A 636 38.66 7.23 34.80
CA GLU A 636 38.62 6.29 33.67
C GLU A 636 38.53 7.02 32.34
N GLU A 637 37.62 7.98 32.20
CA GLU A 637 37.47 8.75 30.96
C GLU A 637 38.70 9.62 30.65
N LEU A 638 39.47 10.06 31.66
CA LEU A 638 40.71 10.84 31.46
C LEU A 638 41.94 9.99 31.09
N LYS A 639 41.86 8.66 31.05
CA LYS A 639 42.99 7.78 30.63
C LYS A 639 43.31 7.88 29.14
N GLN A 640 42.37 8.37 28.34
CA GLN A 640 42.52 8.49 26.89
C GLN A 640 43.31 9.74 26.44
N PHE A 641 43.78 10.56 27.38
CA PHE A 641 44.50 11.82 27.15
C PHE A 641 45.91 11.84 27.77
#